data_AF-A0A2E7BJX0-F1
#
_entry.id   AF-A0A2E7BJX0-F1
#
_cell.length_a   1.000
_cell.length_b   1.000
_cell.length_c   1.000
_cell.angle_alpha   90.00
_cell.angle_beta   90.00
_cell.angle_gamma   90.00
#
_symmetry.space_group_name_H-M   'P 1'
#
loop_
_entity.id
_entity.type
_entity.pdbx_description
1 polymer ?
#
loop_
_entity_poly.entity_id
_entity_poly.type
_entity_poly.pdbx_seq_one_letter_code
_entity_poly.pdbx_strand_id
1 'polypeptide(L)'
;MPYLNPEAGLTLTGAYAAGNLSPENFLSYAGQSAVIAIDAVLPASPADAVLFEAGASGSGTYFGVRDGGGVMRFRAGAGSSLAPATAVLDVPTSELPFDDRSHRIVVFIQSAAGYLTVIIDGYHIGTAGTDGYPMNYTGAWAGGDTAGLGVVSSATVLNEPTDSWPAAIDEMRFYGDQQLLAVNRPDRRIGYLAEMTGGSATHRFSTHSFLASDAPGPFKPRIESVPNYRVRMGSSASDLLGGASEISLGQIRLADPRGDLDALRTAQLTGRQIIMRRGPVRGRYWRFKPIMSATMGRLQRDRTGIAIPLRGRRSNLDRSLITDFFAGDNVGSAGLEGDESLRGQPKPRVWGKVAYASPPLVNAPLGIFQVSTDEVDVDFALVRGIARSAGSDYASQAALEDEEDAPGASEYRVYKGTAGTFIRFVGPPEGAVVVGITAGATAADRTPAGIAAALLTEAGETVDTDSHDALQVAFPYPSHVWTGTSELTYAEAIDRVMADAGAYWIEDALGRWRLIQPPVPTSGLSTGRLQRVTAREPAPLNTIRIVSWANVALGDDDSVMPVWRVSVRYRRNYRQLSTGELGGDPTSESDAVGGWSVRNQLVAAFAATTVPVEDSAILTANPRARELVIDSGLDTEAGAEALRDLIFDRLKAEREQVVVRIDMDPVEIDRVQPGTVLTAYYPRWGYADGQPVTVLGYELLPGTRRSGRTIELTLWR
;
A
#
# COMPACT_ATOMS: atom_id res chain seq x y z
N MET A 1 -30.69 -14.04 -18.76
CA MET A 1 -30.02 -14.67 -19.91
C MET A 1 -29.05 -15.66 -19.31
N PRO A 2 -29.17 -16.95 -19.63
CA PRO A 2 -28.22 -17.95 -19.17
C PRO A 2 -26.82 -17.61 -19.68
N TYR A 3 -25.81 -17.91 -18.86
CA TYR A 3 -24.40 -17.78 -19.17
C TYR A 3 -24.11 -18.44 -20.53
N LEU A 4 -23.29 -17.80 -21.37
CA LEU A 4 -22.92 -18.32 -22.68
C LEU A 4 -22.27 -19.69 -22.48
N ASN A 5 -22.81 -20.73 -23.13
CA ASN A 5 -22.08 -21.98 -23.25
C ASN A 5 -21.11 -21.83 -24.42
N PRO A 6 -19.79 -21.67 -24.20
CA PRO A 6 -18.81 -21.49 -25.27
C PRO A 6 -18.72 -22.70 -26.20
N GLU A 7 -19.26 -23.85 -25.78
CA GLU A 7 -19.31 -25.09 -26.56
C GLU A 7 -20.63 -25.25 -27.33
N ALA A 8 -21.57 -24.30 -27.22
CA ALA A 8 -22.86 -24.38 -27.88
C ALA A 8 -22.71 -24.38 -29.41
N GLY A 9 -23.22 -25.43 -30.05
CA GLY A 9 -23.15 -25.60 -31.50
C GLY A 9 -21.87 -26.27 -32.00
N LEU A 10 -20.94 -26.63 -31.10
CA LEU A 10 -19.78 -27.44 -31.45
C LEU A 10 -20.12 -28.94 -31.43
N THR A 11 -19.46 -29.70 -32.30
CA THR A 11 -19.55 -31.15 -32.40
C THR A 11 -18.32 -31.77 -31.76
N LEU A 12 -18.51 -32.53 -30.68
CA LEU A 12 -17.40 -33.13 -29.93
C LEU A 12 -16.57 -34.07 -30.81
N THR A 13 -15.26 -33.83 -30.89
CA THR A 13 -14.29 -34.71 -31.56
C THR A 13 -13.77 -35.78 -30.61
N GLY A 14 -13.50 -35.41 -29.35
CA GLY A 14 -12.99 -36.33 -28.35
C GLY A 14 -13.14 -35.81 -26.92
N ALA A 15 -13.17 -36.73 -25.97
CA ALA A 15 -13.23 -36.49 -24.54
C ALA A 15 -12.12 -37.28 -23.85
N TYR A 16 -11.41 -36.63 -22.93
CA TYR A 16 -10.17 -37.14 -22.35
C TYR A 16 -10.12 -36.91 -20.84
N ALA A 17 -9.64 -37.91 -20.10
CA ALA A 17 -9.30 -37.78 -18.69
C ALA A 17 -7.85 -37.30 -18.51
N ALA A 18 -7.51 -36.86 -17.30
CA ALA A 18 -6.14 -36.45 -16.96
C ALA A 18 -5.11 -37.57 -17.21
N GLY A 19 -3.91 -37.19 -17.61
CA GLY A 19 -2.80 -38.08 -17.94
C GLY A 19 -2.27 -37.90 -19.37
N ASN A 20 -1.59 -38.93 -19.86
CA ASN A 20 -0.96 -38.92 -21.18
C ASN A 20 -2.01 -39.14 -22.27
N LEU A 21 -1.97 -38.32 -23.32
CA LEU A 21 -2.90 -38.33 -24.43
C LEU A 21 -2.18 -38.68 -25.73
N SER A 22 -2.69 -39.67 -26.47
CA SER A 22 -2.09 -40.11 -27.74
C SER A 22 -1.92 -38.93 -28.72
N PRO A 23 -0.76 -38.77 -29.38
CA PRO A 23 -0.51 -37.69 -30.33
C PRO A 23 -1.49 -37.71 -31.52
N GLU A 24 -2.00 -38.89 -31.89
CA GLU A 24 -2.96 -39.05 -32.99
C GLU A 24 -4.28 -38.30 -32.76
N ASN A 25 -4.63 -38.05 -31.49
CA ASN A 25 -5.81 -37.29 -31.10
C ASN A 25 -5.80 -35.85 -31.61
N PHE A 26 -4.60 -35.25 -31.75
CA PHE A 26 -4.43 -33.83 -32.08
C PHE A 26 -3.70 -33.61 -33.39
N LEU A 27 -2.78 -34.50 -33.78
CA LEU A 27 -1.91 -34.30 -34.94
C LEU A 27 -2.69 -34.15 -36.26
N SER A 28 -3.81 -34.85 -36.40
CA SER A 28 -4.70 -34.75 -37.57
C SER A 28 -5.38 -33.38 -37.70
N TYR A 29 -5.47 -32.63 -36.60
CA TYR A 29 -6.06 -31.29 -36.51
C TYR A 29 -5.02 -30.19 -36.27
N ALA A 30 -3.72 -30.53 -36.20
CA ALA A 30 -2.67 -29.60 -35.84
C ALA A 30 -2.62 -28.39 -36.78
N GLY A 31 -2.93 -28.58 -38.07
CA GLY A 31 -3.01 -27.52 -39.08
C GLY A 31 -4.34 -26.74 -39.10
N GLN A 32 -5.33 -27.16 -38.33
CA GLN A 32 -6.72 -26.68 -38.39
C GLN A 32 -7.08 -25.88 -37.13
N SER A 33 -8.20 -25.16 -37.18
CA SER A 33 -8.71 -24.50 -35.99
C SER A 33 -9.21 -25.53 -34.99
N ALA A 34 -9.06 -25.23 -33.70
CA ALA A 34 -9.44 -26.13 -32.63
C ALA A 34 -10.09 -25.38 -31.47
N VAL A 35 -10.98 -26.07 -30.76
CA VAL A 35 -11.47 -25.63 -29.45
C VAL A 35 -11.12 -26.71 -28.43
N ILE A 36 -10.48 -26.28 -27.35
CA ILE A 36 -10.13 -27.12 -26.20
C ILE A 36 -10.88 -26.59 -25.00
N ALA A 37 -11.75 -27.41 -24.41
CA ALA A 37 -12.47 -27.09 -23.19
C ALA A 37 -12.02 -28.03 -22.06
N ILE A 38 -11.55 -27.47 -20.95
CA ILE A 38 -11.06 -28.22 -19.78
C ILE A 38 -11.89 -27.79 -18.59
N ASP A 39 -12.53 -28.76 -17.92
CA ASP A 39 -13.13 -28.55 -16.60
C ASP A 39 -12.09 -28.99 -15.56
N ALA A 40 -11.55 -28.05 -14.80
CA ALA A 40 -10.49 -28.31 -13.83
C ALA A 40 -10.64 -27.45 -12.57
N VAL A 41 -10.17 -27.99 -11.45
CA VAL A 41 -10.04 -27.25 -10.20
C VAL A 41 -8.85 -26.29 -10.33
N LEU A 42 -9.10 -25.00 -10.10
CA LEU A 42 -8.05 -23.99 -10.03
C LEU A 42 -7.65 -23.80 -8.55
N PRO A 43 -6.42 -24.19 -8.13
CA PRO A 43 -6.01 -24.21 -6.72
C PRO A 43 -5.89 -22.80 -6.11
N ALA A 44 -6.37 -22.55 -4.90
CA ALA A 44 -6.29 -21.22 -4.27
C ALA A 44 -4.85 -20.70 -4.08
N SER A 45 -3.89 -21.62 -4.03
CA SER A 45 -2.45 -21.33 -4.05
C SER A 45 -1.87 -21.77 -5.40
N PRO A 46 -1.87 -20.91 -6.44
CA PRO A 46 -1.28 -21.25 -7.73
C PRO A 46 0.22 -21.50 -7.58
N ALA A 47 0.71 -22.53 -8.27
CA ALA A 47 2.12 -22.89 -8.34
C ALA A 47 2.45 -23.30 -9.77
N ASP A 48 3.72 -23.23 -10.14
CA ASP A 48 4.20 -23.58 -11.48
C ASP A 48 3.77 -25.01 -11.83
N ALA A 49 2.96 -25.17 -12.88
CA ALA A 49 2.38 -26.45 -13.25
C ALA A 49 1.75 -26.42 -14.64
N VAL A 50 1.75 -27.56 -15.34
CA VAL A 50 1.08 -27.72 -16.64
C VAL A 50 -0.37 -28.16 -16.46
N LEU A 51 -1.31 -27.44 -17.08
CA LEU A 51 -2.70 -27.88 -17.22
C LEU A 51 -2.88 -28.72 -18.49
N PHE A 52 -2.34 -28.25 -19.61
CA PHE A 52 -2.37 -28.98 -20.88
C PHE A 52 -1.15 -28.66 -21.72
N GLU A 53 -0.56 -29.68 -22.34
CA GLU A 53 0.48 -29.54 -23.34
C GLU A 53 0.23 -30.45 -24.53
N ALA A 54 0.64 -30.00 -25.71
CA ALA A 54 0.69 -30.84 -26.90
C ALA A 54 1.83 -30.40 -27.81
N GLY A 55 2.77 -31.31 -28.08
CA GLY A 55 3.96 -31.06 -28.89
C GLY A 55 5.13 -30.47 -28.10
N ALA A 56 6.28 -30.33 -28.77
CA ALA A 56 7.53 -29.86 -28.16
C ALA A 56 8.11 -28.64 -28.90
N SER A 57 9.43 -28.57 -29.09
CA SER A 57 10.17 -27.41 -29.61
C SER A 57 9.88 -27.03 -31.08
N GLY A 58 9.28 -27.93 -31.86
CA GLY A 58 8.83 -27.66 -33.23
C GLY A 58 7.54 -26.85 -33.25
N SER A 59 6.41 -27.55 -33.21
CA SER A 59 5.08 -26.98 -32.97
C SER A 59 4.60 -27.42 -31.60
N GLY A 60 3.99 -26.52 -30.84
CA GLY A 60 3.34 -26.94 -29.63
C GLY A 60 2.46 -25.91 -28.95
N THR A 61 1.71 -26.42 -27.98
CA THR A 61 0.76 -25.68 -27.15
C THR A 61 1.08 -25.94 -25.69
N TYR A 62 0.91 -24.90 -24.87
CA TYR A 62 1.05 -24.99 -23.42
C TYR A 62 0.03 -24.09 -22.75
N PHE A 63 -0.74 -24.67 -21.83
CA PHE A 63 -1.59 -23.99 -20.87
C PHE A 63 -1.09 -24.37 -19.48
N GLY A 64 -0.74 -23.39 -18.65
CA GLY A 64 -0.24 -23.68 -17.32
C GLY A 64 0.17 -22.44 -16.54
N VAL A 65 0.45 -22.65 -15.26
CA VAL A 65 0.88 -21.62 -14.33
C VAL A 65 2.41 -21.58 -14.33
N ARG A 66 2.99 -20.38 -14.25
CA ARG A 66 4.42 -20.12 -14.28
C ARG A 66 4.81 -18.92 -13.42
N ASP A 67 6.13 -18.73 -13.33
CA ASP A 67 6.80 -17.61 -12.66
C ASP A 67 6.46 -17.55 -11.15
N GLY A 68 6.55 -18.71 -10.49
CA GLY A 68 6.28 -18.88 -9.06
C GLY A 68 4.80 -18.80 -8.70
N GLY A 69 3.89 -19.12 -9.63
CA GLY A 69 2.44 -18.99 -9.41
C GLY A 69 1.82 -17.66 -9.83
N GLY A 70 2.61 -16.72 -10.36
CA GLY A 70 2.14 -15.36 -10.67
C GLY A 70 1.32 -15.25 -11.95
N VAL A 71 1.52 -16.13 -12.93
CA VAL A 71 0.94 -16.01 -14.28
C VAL A 71 0.37 -17.34 -14.75
N MET A 72 -0.86 -17.32 -15.28
CA MET A 72 -1.41 -18.39 -16.11
C MET A 72 -1.16 -18.04 -17.58
N ARG A 73 -0.34 -18.84 -18.26
CA ARG A 73 0.01 -18.68 -19.66
C ARG A 73 -0.85 -19.57 -20.55
N PHE A 74 -1.26 -19.01 -21.68
CA PHE A 74 -1.81 -19.75 -22.81
C PHE A 74 -0.99 -19.45 -24.05
N ARG A 75 -0.32 -20.46 -24.60
CA ARG A 75 0.44 -20.31 -25.85
C ARG A 75 0.20 -21.42 -26.83
N ALA A 76 0.27 -21.08 -28.12
CA ALA A 76 0.19 -22.03 -29.23
C ALA A 76 0.98 -21.50 -30.44
N GLY A 77 1.74 -22.40 -31.09
CA GLY A 77 2.52 -22.08 -32.29
C GLY A 77 3.92 -22.67 -32.27
N ALA A 78 4.94 -21.87 -32.53
CA ALA A 78 6.33 -22.34 -32.52
C ALA A 78 6.74 -22.73 -31.08
N GLY A 79 7.15 -23.98 -30.90
CA GLY A 79 7.46 -24.51 -29.58
C GLY A 79 8.76 -23.97 -28.97
N SER A 80 9.69 -23.54 -29.82
CA SER A 80 11.01 -23.04 -29.45
C SER A 80 11.09 -21.52 -29.32
N SER A 81 10.02 -20.78 -29.62
CA SER A 81 10.02 -19.31 -29.58
C SER A 81 8.68 -18.73 -29.13
N LEU A 82 8.69 -17.53 -28.56
CA LEU A 82 7.50 -16.77 -28.19
C LEU A 82 7.00 -15.84 -29.31
N ALA A 83 7.80 -15.64 -30.37
CA ALA A 83 7.49 -14.79 -31.51
C ALA A 83 8.33 -15.20 -32.74
N PRO A 84 7.99 -14.76 -33.97
CA PRO A 84 6.76 -14.08 -34.36
C PRO A 84 5.56 -15.02 -34.56
N ALA A 85 5.78 -16.32 -34.71
CA ALA A 85 4.75 -17.31 -35.08
C ALA A 85 4.15 -18.08 -33.89
N THR A 86 4.16 -17.48 -32.70
CA THR A 86 3.54 -18.04 -31.49
C THR A 86 2.60 -17.01 -30.90
N ALA A 87 1.35 -17.40 -30.65
CA ALA A 87 0.42 -16.58 -29.88
C ALA A 87 0.66 -16.86 -28.39
N VAL A 88 0.85 -15.81 -27.59
CA VAL A 88 1.10 -15.92 -26.14
C VAL A 88 0.18 -14.96 -25.40
N LEU A 89 -0.68 -15.51 -24.54
CA LEU A 89 -1.51 -14.75 -23.60
C LEU A 89 -1.06 -15.07 -22.18
N ASP A 90 -0.48 -14.08 -21.52
CA ASP A 90 -0.17 -14.13 -20.09
C ASP A 90 -1.24 -13.40 -19.29
N VAL A 91 -1.84 -14.10 -18.33
CA VAL A 91 -2.88 -13.56 -17.46
C VAL A 91 -2.41 -13.69 -16.01
N PRO A 92 -2.35 -12.62 -15.22
CA PRO A 92 -2.05 -12.72 -13.80
C PRO A 92 -3.03 -13.67 -13.10
N THR A 93 -2.53 -14.59 -12.28
CA THR A 93 -3.39 -15.55 -11.57
C THR A 93 -4.38 -14.85 -10.62
N SER A 94 -4.04 -13.66 -10.14
CA SER A 94 -4.92 -12.77 -9.35
C SER A 94 -6.16 -12.26 -10.13
N GLU A 95 -6.12 -12.29 -11.46
CA GLU A 95 -7.26 -11.94 -12.32
C GLU A 95 -8.17 -13.13 -12.63
N LEU A 96 -7.72 -14.35 -12.32
CA LEU A 96 -8.40 -15.62 -12.59
C LEU A 96 -9.01 -16.24 -11.31
N PRO A 97 -9.96 -17.18 -11.43
CA PRO A 97 -10.63 -17.76 -10.26
C PRO A 97 -9.85 -18.95 -9.68
N PHE A 98 -8.65 -18.70 -9.16
CA PHE A 98 -7.91 -19.66 -8.33
C PHE A 98 -8.54 -19.69 -6.93
N ASP A 99 -9.59 -20.51 -6.74
CA ASP A 99 -10.45 -20.52 -5.53
C ASP A 99 -10.80 -21.93 -5.00
N ASP A 100 -10.01 -22.95 -5.38
CA ASP A 100 -10.20 -24.38 -5.07
C ASP A 100 -11.51 -24.99 -5.63
N ARG A 101 -12.10 -24.39 -6.67
CA ARG A 101 -13.30 -24.91 -7.33
C ARG A 101 -13.07 -25.26 -8.78
N SER A 102 -13.96 -26.09 -9.31
CA SER A 102 -13.97 -26.47 -10.73
C SER A 102 -14.45 -25.29 -11.59
N HIS A 103 -13.62 -24.95 -12.58
CA HIS A 103 -13.86 -23.91 -13.57
C HIS A 103 -13.75 -24.48 -14.98
N ARG A 104 -14.54 -23.91 -15.88
CA ARG A 104 -14.49 -24.28 -17.30
C ARG A 104 -13.58 -23.33 -18.05
N ILE A 105 -12.45 -23.85 -18.52
CA ILE A 105 -11.46 -23.10 -19.31
C ILE A 105 -11.61 -23.52 -20.77
N VAL A 106 -11.88 -22.58 -21.67
CA VAL A 106 -12.04 -22.84 -23.10
C VAL A 106 -11.07 -22.00 -23.89
N VAL A 107 -10.22 -22.67 -24.67
CA VAL A 107 -9.23 -22.03 -25.54
C VAL A 107 -9.61 -22.29 -26.99
N PHE A 108 -9.78 -21.22 -27.74
CA PHE A 108 -10.02 -21.23 -29.18
C PHE A 108 -8.69 -20.97 -29.87
N ILE A 109 -8.31 -21.85 -30.78
CA ILE A 109 -7.07 -21.77 -31.55
C ILE A 109 -7.45 -21.59 -33.01
N GLN A 110 -7.09 -20.45 -33.60
CA GLN A 110 -7.31 -20.17 -35.01
C GLN A 110 -5.97 -20.22 -35.74
N SER A 111 -5.61 -21.44 -36.10
CA SER A 111 -4.26 -21.83 -36.50
C SER A 111 -3.71 -21.05 -37.71
N ALA A 112 -4.51 -20.91 -38.77
CA ALA A 112 -4.14 -20.19 -39.99
C ALA A 112 -4.10 -18.67 -39.79
N ALA A 113 -4.99 -18.14 -38.94
CA ALA A 113 -5.05 -16.73 -38.65
C ALA A 113 -4.06 -16.29 -37.55
N GLY A 114 -3.42 -17.25 -36.88
CA GLY A 114 -2.35 -16.99 -35.93
C GLY A 114 -2.83 -16.41 -34.61
N TYR A 115 -4.01 -16.77 -34.09
CA TYR A 115 -4.42 -16.26 -32.79
C TYR A 115 -5.14 -17.29 -31.93
N LEU A 116 -5.09 -17.06 -30.62
CA LEU A 116 -5.84 -17.81 -29.62
C LEU A 116 -6.72 -16.88 -28.79
N THR A 117 -7.86 -17.38 -28.33
CA THR A 117 -8.79 -16.68 -27.44
C THR A 117 -9.12 -17.55 -26.25
N VAL A 118 -9.09 -16.97 -25.05
CA VAL A 118 -9.37 -17.69 -23.81
C VAL A 118 -10.67 -17.21 -23.20
N ILE A 119 -11.52 -18.16 -22.84
CA ILE A 119 -12.79 -17.95 -22.14
C ILE A 119 -12.79 -18.81 -20.87
N ILE A 120 -13.08 -18.23 -19.72
CA ILE A 120 -13.25 -18.97 -18.47
C ILE A 120 -14.67 -18.73 -17.94
N ASP A 121 -15.40 -19.81 -17.66
CA ASP A 121 -16.79 -19.79 -17.20
C ASP A 121 -17.74 -18.96 -18.10
N GLY A 122 -17.45 -18.91 -19.41
CA GLY A 122 -18.21 -18.12 -20.37
C GLY A 122 -17.82 -16.63 -20.42
N TYR A 123 -16.78 -16.20 -19.68
CA TYR A 123 -16.20 -14.85 -19.76
C TYR A 123 -14.95 -14.84 -20.63
N HIS A 124 -14.91 -13.93 -21.61
CA HIS A 124 -13.69 -13.64 -22.36
C HIS A 124 -12.61 -13.06 -21.43
N ILE A 125 -11.46 -13.72 -21.42
CA ILE A 125 -10.29 -13.35 -20.61
C ILE A 125 -9.31 -12.53 -21.44
N GLY A 126 -9.01 -12.99 -22.65
CA GLY A 126 -8.08 -12.32 -23.53
C GLY A 126 -7.94 -13.02 -24.88
N THR A 127 -7.27 -12.35 -25.80
CA THR A 127 -6.93 -12.86 -27.12
C THR A 127 -5.49 -12.46 -27.41
N ALA A 128 -4.69 -13.41 -27.88
CA ALA A 128 -3.31 -13.18 -28.29
C ALA A 128 -3.12 -13.63 -29.74
N GLY A 129 -2.31 -12.89 -30.48
CA GLY A 129 -1.96 -13.20 -31.86
C GLY A 129 -0.46 -13.40 -32.03
N THR A 130 -0.09 -14.00 -33.16
CA THR A 130 1.23 -13.94 -33.75
C THR A 130 1.47 -12.55 -34.37
N ASP A 131 2.70 -12.28 -34.80
CA ASP A 131 3.05 -11.04 -35.52
C ASP A 131 2.63 -11.12 -37.00
N GLY A 132 1.39 -11.53 -37.26
CA GLY A 132 0.82 -11.64 -38.62
C GLY A 132 1.11 -12.94 -39.36
N TYR A 133 1.63 -13.96 -38.68
CA TYR A 133 1.96 -15.27 -39.27
C TYR A 133 0.96 -16.36 -38.86
N PRO A 134 0.73 -17.40 -39.69
CA PRO A 134 0.12 -18.63 -39.20
C PRO A 134 0.92 -19.22 -38.03
N MET A 135 0.26 -19.96 -37.14
CA MET A 135 0.94 -20.62 -36.00
C MET A 135 2.08 -21.52 -36.49
N ASN A 136 3.26 -21.40 -35.89
CA ASN A 136 4.50 -22.04 -36.33
C ASN A 136 4.79 -21.91 -37.85
N TYR A 137 4.42 -20.77 -38.46
CA TYR A 137 4.53 -20.47 -39.90
C TYR A 137 3.73 -21.35 -40.86
N THR A 138 3.26 -22.51 -40.40
CA THR A 138 2.59 -23.54 -41.20
C THR A 138 1.11 -23.68 -40.85
N GLY A 139 0.66 -22.99 -39.79
CA GLY A 139 -0.64 -23.19 -39.17
C GLY A 139 -0.65 -24.34 -38.17
N ALA A 140 0.50 -24.85 -37.72
CA ALA A 140 0.57 -25.94 -36.76
C ALA A 140 0.52 -25.43 -35.30
N TRP A 141 -0.49 -25.83 -34.53
CA TRP A 141 -0.62 -25.51 -33.10
C TRP A 141 -0.19 -26.66 -32.16
N ALA A 142 -0.16 -27.90 -32.65
CA ALA A 142 0.29 -29.08 -31.93
C ALA A 142 1.41 -29.81 -32.72
N GLY A 143 2.25 -30.56 -32.00
CA GLY A 143 3.33 -31.39 -32.55
C GLY A 143 2.99 -32.88 -32.59
N GLY A 144 3.96 -33.70 -32.97
CA GLY A 144 3.82 -35.17 -33.03
C GLY A 144 4.16 -35.89 -31.72
N ASP A 145 4.61 -35.17 -30.69
CA ASP A 145 4.92 -35.72 -29.37
C ASP A 145 3.66 -36.03 -28.57
N THR A 146 3.77 -36.94 -27.59
CA THR A 146 2.62 -37.33 -26.76
C THR A 146 2.18 -36.14 -25.93
N ALA A 147 0.90 -35.80 -26.03
CA ALA A 147 0.31 -34.68 -25.31
C ALA A 147 0.01 -35.06 -23.86
N GLY A 148 -0.18 -34.07 -23.00
CA GLY A 148 -0.43 -34.26 -21.58
C GLY A 148 -1.57 -33.37 -21.07
N LEU A 149 -2.45 -33.94 -20.24
CA LEU A 149 -3.47 -33.21 -19.49
C LEU A 149 -3.18 -33.34 -18.00
N GLY A 150 -2.76 -32.24 -17.38
CA GLY A 150 -2.31 -32.18 -15.99
C GLY A 150 -0.91 -32.74 -15.73
N VAL A 151 -0.21 -33.19 -16.77
CA VAL A 151 1.15 -33.76 -16.71
C VAL A 151 1.91 -33.40 -17.98
N VAL A 152 3.25 -33.42 -17.94
CA VAL A 152 4.07 -33.45 -19.17
C VAL A 152 4.33 -34.91 -19.52
N SER A 153 3.91 -35.35 -20.71
CA SER A 153 4.00 -36.77 -21.07
C SER A 153 5.36 -37.17 -21.64
N SER A 154 5.97 -36.33 -22.48
CA SER A 154 7.28 -36.63 -23.10
C SER A 154 8.19 -35.41 -23.19
N ALA A 155 7.69 -34.34 -23.78
CA ALA A 155 8.39 -33.08 -23.93
C ALA A 155 7.33 -32.00 -24.10
N THR A 156 7.59 -30.82 -23.56
CA THR A 156 6.72 -29.64 -23.76
C THR A 156 7.48 -28.57 -24.53
N VAL A 157 6.79 -27.48 -24.85
CA VAL A 157 7.40 -26.32 -25.49
C VAL A 157 8.49 -25.71 -24.59
N LEU A 158 9.48 -25.06 -25.21
CA LEU A 158 10.68 -24.59 -24.50
C LEU A 158 10.35 -23.51 -23.46
N ASN A 159 11.05 -23.55 -22.32
CA ASN A 159 10.99 -22.59 -21.21
C ASN A 159 9.64 -22.51 -20.48
N GLU A 160 8.88 -23.60 -20.47
CA GLU A 160 7.66 -23.72 -19.67
C GLU A 160 7.85 -24.72 -18.51
N PRO A 161 7.16 -24.51 -17.38
CA PRO A 161 7.16 -25.46 -16.27
C PRO A 161 6.71 -26.87 -16.65
N THR A 162 7.28 -27.86 -15.98
CA THR A 162 7.00 -29.29 -16.24
C THR A 162 6.29 -30.01 -15.09
N ASP A 163 6.09 -29.33 -13.96
CA ASP A 163 5.41 -29.91 -12.81
C ASP A 163 3.95 -30.21 -13.12
N SER A 164 3.41 -31.26 -12.50
CA SER A 164 2.04 -31.72 -12.74
C SER A 164 1.01 -30.76 -12.13
N TRP A 165 -0.18 -30.68 -12.73
CA TRP A 165 -1.29 -29.88 -12.20
C TRP A 165 -1.63 -30.35 -10.77
N PRO A 166 -1.65 -29.45 -9.77
CA PRO A 166 -1.73 -29.85 -8.37
C PRO A 166 -3.16 -30.17 -7.89
N ALA A 167 -4.16 -30.08 -8.77
CA ALA A 167 -5.57 -30.23 -8.41
C ALA A 167 -6.33 -31.16 -9.38
N ALA A 168 -7.60 -31.45 -9.07
CA ALA A 168 -8.41 -32.33 -9.89
C ALA A 168 -8.70 -31.73 -11.27
N ILE A 169 -8.68 -32.57 -12.31
CA ILE A 169 -9.16 -32.26 -13.65
C ILE A 169 -10.30 -33.22 -13.93
N ASP A 170 -11.50 -32.68 -14.19
CA ASP A 170 -12.70 -33.48 -14.39
C ASP A 170 -12.69 -34.13 -15.78
N GLU A 171 -12.50 -33.31 -16.82
CA GLU A 171 -12.48 -33.75 -18.23
C GLU A 171 -11.87 -32.67 -19.13
N MET A 172 -11.22 -33.09 -20.23
CA MET A 172 -11.00 -32.25 -21.40
C MET A 172 -11.86 -32.71 -22.57
N ARG A 173 -12.56 -31.76 -23.19
CA ARG A 173 -13.33 -31.92 -24.43
C ARG A 173 -12.63 -31.19 -25.56
N PHE A 174 -12.46 -31.88 -26.68
CA PHE A 174 -11.78 -31.39 -27.87
C PHE A 174 -12.74 -31.30 -29.05
N TYR A 175 -12.66 -30.20 -29.78
CA TYR A 175 -13.45 -29.92 -30.97
C TYR A 175 -12.49 -29.50 -32.10
N GLY A 176 -12.09 -30.47 -32.92
CA GLY A 176 -11.23 -30.26 -34.08
C GLY A 176 -11.98 -29.68 -35.27
N ASP A 177 -11.26 -28.92 -36.10
CA ASP A 177 -11.73 -28.20 -37.30
C ASP A 177 -12.92 -27.27 -37.06
N GLN A 178 -12.96 -26.65 -35.88
CA GLN A 178 -14.10 -25.85 -35.45
C GLN A 178 -13.66 -24.49 -34.92
N GLN A 179 -14.51 -23.49 -35.14
CA GLN A 179 -14.32 -22.11 -34.72
C GLN A 179 -15.55 -21.63 -33.95
N LEU A 180 -15.35 -20.58 -33.15
CA LEU A 180 -16.42 -19.99 -32.38
C LEU A 180 -17.45 -19.28 -33.27
N LEU A 181 -18.73 -19.64 -33.13
CA LEU A 181 -19.82 -19.05 -33.92
C LEU A 181 -20.26 -17.66 -33.43
N ALA A 182 -20.00 -17.29 -32.17
CA ALA A 182 -20.17 -15.92 -31.64
C ALA A 182 -19.54 -15.73 -30.23
N VAL A 183 -18.75 -14.66 -30.02
CA VAL A 183 -18.45 -14.14 -28.67
C VAL A 183 -19.51 -13.08 -28.34
N ASN A 184 -20.30 -13.28 -27.28
CA ASN A 184 -21.12 -12.18 -26.78
C ASN A 184 -20.24 -11.14 -26.08
N ARG A 185 -20.48 -9.86 -26.36
CA ARG A 185 -19.81 -8.76 -25.64
C ARG A 185 -20.12 -8.87 -24.14
N PRO A 186 -19.15 -8.64 -23.24
CA PRO A 186 -19.39 -8.69 -21.80
C PRO A 186 -20.55 -7.76 -21.40
N ASP A 187 -21.38 -8.18 -20.42
CA ASP A 187 -22.45 -7.33 -19.90
C ASP A 187 -21.83 -6.05 -19.34
N ARG A 188 -22.07 -4.93 -20.02
CA ARG A 188 -21.53 -3.62 -19.65
C ARG A 188 -22.18 -3.07 -18.39
N ARG A 189 -23.26 -3.68 -17.89
CA ARG A 189 -23.91 -3.23 -16.66
C ARG A 189 -23.15 -3.76 -15.45
N ILE A 190 -22.82 -2.83 -14.56
CA ILE A 190 -22.07 -3.09 -13.34
C ILE A 190 -23.01 -3.18 -12.15
N GLY A 191 -22.77 -4.17 -11.31
CA GLY A 191 -23.45 -4.39 -10.04
C GLY A 191 -22.49 -4.26 -8.86
N TYR A 192 -23.08 -4.08 -7.68
CA TYR A 192 -22.34 -4.04 -6.41
C TYR A 192 -22.89 -5.09 -5.47
N LEU A 193 -21.98 -5.69 -4.71
CA LEU A 193 -22.25 -6.61 -3.63
C LEU A 193 -21.66 -6.02 -2.34
N ALA A 194 -22.37 -6.16 -1.23
CA ALA A 194 -21.96 -5.72 0.09
C ALA A 194 -22.09 -6.90 1.06
N GLU A 195 -21.01 -7.20 1.78
CA GLU A 195 -20.99 -8.18 2.85
C GLU A 195 -20.71 -7.45 4.17
N MET A 196 -21.67 -7.51 5.09
CA MET A 196 -21.63 -6.80 6.37
C MET A 196 -21.55 -7.81 7.51
N THR A 197 -20.50 -7.73 8.30
CA THR A 197 -20.33 -8.62 9.46
C THR A 197 -21.16 -8.10 10.62
N GLY A 198 -22.11 -8.91 11.10
CA GLY A 198 -22.90 -8.66 12.30
C GLY A 198 -22.49 -9.55 13.47
N GLY A 199 -23.22 -9.41 14.59
CA GLY A 199 -23.10 -10.14 15.86
C GLY A 199 -22.75 -11.61 15.69
N SER A 200 -23.68 -12.32 15.05
CA SER A 200 -23.71 -13.77 14.89
C SER A 200 -23.90 -14.20 13.43
N ALA A 201 -23.89 -13.26 12.48
CA ALA A 201 -24.19 -13.54 11.07
C ALA A 201 -23.59 -12.49 10.13
N THR A 202 -23.35 -12.88 8.88
CA THR A 202 -23.00 -11.97 7.78
C THR A 202 -24.26 -11.61 6.98
N HIS A 203 -24.51 -10.32 6.80
CA HIS A 203 -25.62 -9.80 6.02
C HIS A 203 -25.15 -9.41 4.63
N ARG A 204 -25.85 -9.87 3.60
CA ARG A 204 -25.42 -9.74 2.19
C ARG A 204 -26.44 -8.97 1.37
N PHE A 205 -25.98 -7.88 0.73
CA PHE A 205 -26.83 -7.00 -0.07
C PHE A 205 -26.24 -6.72 -1.44
N SER A 206 -27.08 -6.45 -2.42
CA SER A 206 -26.66 -6.17 -3.80
C SER A 206 -27.51 -5.07 -4.42
N THR A 207 -27.06 -4.48 -5.53
CA THR A 207 -27.86 -3.54 -6.34
C THR A 207 -28.87 -4.22 -7.26
N HIS A 208 -28.79 -5.55 -7.40
CA HIS A 208 -29.56 -6.37 -8.33
C HIS A 208 -29.71 -7.78 -7.76
N SER A 209 -30.68 -8.56 -8.25
CA SER A 209 -30.80 -9.95 -7.82
C SER A 209 -29.53 -10.72 -8.17
N PHE A 210 -28.81 -11.20 -7.16
CA PHE A 210 -27.56 -11.91 -7.34
C PHE A 210 -27.58 -13.22 -6.57
N LEU A 211 -27.53 -14.31 -7.34
CA LEU A 211 -27.44 -15.67 -6.86
C LEU A 211 -26.46 -16.40 -7.77
N ALA A 212 -25.33 -16.80 -7.22
CA ALA A 212 -24.31 -17.55 -7.93
C ALA A 212 -23.82 -18.68 -7.03
N SER A 213 -23.56 -19.86 -7.61
CA SER A 213 -23.13 -21.05 -6.85
C SER A 213 -21.74 -20.90 -6.25
N ASP A 214 -20.91 -20.03 -6.83
CA ASP A 214 -19.57 -19.67 -6.35
C ASP A 214 -19.61 -18.55 -5.28
N ALA A 215 -20.78 -17.98 -4.99
CA ALA A 215 -20.94 -16.98 -3.94
C ALA A 215 -21.03 -17.62 -2.54
N PRO A 216 -20.57 -16.94 -1.48
CA PRO A 216 -20.67 -17.43 -0.10
C PRO A 216 -22.10 -17.50 0.46
N GLY A 217 -23.09 -17.08 -0.32
CA GLY A 217 -24.51 -17.11 0.03
C GLY A 217 -25.33 -16.15 -0.85
N PRO A 218 -26.66 -16.13 -0.69
CA PRO A 218 -27.54 -15.26 -1.46
C PRO A 218 -27.38 -13.78 -1.07
N PHE A 219 -27.38 -12.89 -2.06
CA PHE A 219 -27.35 -11.44 -1.85
C PHE A 219 -28.74 -10.82 -2.08
N LYS A 220 -29.22 -10.04 -1.12
CA LYS A 220 -30.54 -9.38 -1.19
C LYS A 220 -30.45 -8.07 -2.00
N PRO A 221 -31.28 -7.86 -3.04
CA PRO A 221 -31.20 -6.67 -3.89
C PRO A 221 -31.76 -5.42 -3.20
N ARG A 222 -31.01 -4.85 -2.26
CA ARG A 222 -31.44 -3.73 -1.40
C ARG A 222 -30.52 -2.52 -1.45
N ILE A 223 -29.36 -2.58 -2.12
CA ILE A 223 -28.47 -1.42 -2.22
C ILE A 223 -29.13 -0.37 -3.12
N GLU A 224 -29.51 0.76 -2.54
CA GLU A 224 -30.09 1.92 -3.24
C GLU A 224 -28.98 2.86 -3.73
N SER A 225 -28.04 3.19 -2.85
CA SER A 225 -26.86 3.98 -3.19
C SER A 225 -25.61 3.40 -2.57
N VAL A 226 -24.53 3.51 -3.32
CA VAL A 226 -23.19 3.04 -2.97
C VAL A 226 -22.37 4.19 -2.37
N PRO A 227 -21.43 3.90 -1.46
CA PRO A 227 -20.61 4.91 -0.81
C PRO A 227 -19.78 5.70 -1.82
N ASN A 228 -19.54 6.98 -1.50
CA ASN A 228 -18.57 7.80 -2.20
C ASN A 228 -17.23 7.64 -1.50
N TYR A 229 -16.28 7.00 -2.16
CA TYR A 229 -14.93 6.81 -1.66
C TYR A 229 -14.04 7.88 -2.24
N ARG A 230 -13.38 8.65 -1.38
CA ARG A 230 -12.37 9.62 -1.78
C ARG A 230 -11.14 9.37 -0.94
N VAL A 231 -9.99 9.32 -1.60
CA VAL A 231 -8.70 9.38 -0.95
C VAL A 231 -7.81 10.39 -1.64
N ARG A 232 -7.06 11.16 -0.85
CA ARG A 232 -6.17 12.20 -1.37
C ARG A 232 -4.95 12.40 -0.47
N MET A 233 -3.79 12.56 -1.11
CA MET A 233 -2.55 13.04 -0.49
C MET A 233 -2.49 14.57 -0.62
N GLY A 234 -2.57 15.26 0.52
CA GLY A 234 -2.53 16.71 0.62
C GLY A 234 -3.73 17.46 0.01
N SER A 235 -4.07 18.62 0.57
CA SER A 235 -5.15 19.49 0.09
C SER A 235 -4.64 20.81 -0.52
N SER A 236 -3.37 21.17 -0.24
CA SER A 236 -2.68 22.40 -0.64
C SER A 236 -1.19 22.14 -0.96
N ALA A 237 -0.46 23.13 -1.47
CA ALA A 237 0.99 22.98 -1.70
C ALA A 237 1.80 22.92 -0.38
N SER A 238 1.32 23.53 0.71
CA SER A 238 1.89 23.30 2.05
C SER A 238 1.69 21.88 2.53
N ASP A 239 0.68 21.17 2.01
CA ASP A 239 0.45 19.77 2.33
C ASP A 239 1.27 18.83 1.44
N LEU A 240 2.17 19.32 0.56
CA LEU A 240 3.10 18.49 -0.24
C LEU A 240 4.37 18.04 0.52
N LEU A 241 4.44 18.40 1.81
CA LEU A 241 5.55 18.10 2.73
C LEU A 241 5.48 16.69 3.36
N GLY A 242 4.42 15.91 3.07
CA GLY A 242 4.17 14.61 3.71
C GLY A 242 3.11 14.67 4.81
N GLY A 243 2.84 13.52 5.43
CA GLY A 243 1.91 13.37 6.53
C GLY A 243 0.63 12.58 6.19
N ALA A 244 -0.45 12.89 6.90
CA ALA A 244 -1.67 12.11 6.84
C ALA A 244 -2.48 12.38 5.55
N SER A 245 -3.02 11.31 4.96
CA SER A 245 -3.96 11.42 3.85
C SER A 245 -5.38 11.77 4.31
N GLU A 246 -6.14 12.38 3.43
CA GLU A 246 -7.58 12.60 3.59
C GLU A 246 -8.35 11.40 3.04
N ILE A 247 -9.24 10.84 3.86
CA ILE A 247 -10.08 9.70 3.49
C ILE A 247 -11.53 10.01 3.84
N SER A 248 -12.41 9.85 2.86
CA SER A 248 -13.86 9.92 3.05
C SER A 248 -14.51 8.70 2.41
N LEU A 249 -15.23 7.93 3.22
CA LEU A 249 -15.90 6.69 2.79
C LEU A 249 -17.42 6.86 2.59
N GLY A 250 -17.99 8.00 2.98
CA GLY A 250 -19.42 8.29 2.81
C GLY A 250 -20.34 7.28 3.53
N GLN A 251 -21.44 6.90 2.88
CA GLN A 251 -22.41 5.96 3.43
C GLN A 251 -22.99 5.04 2.36
N ILE A 252 -23.36 3.82 2.76
CA ILE A 252 -24.21 2.95 1.94
C ILE A 252 -25.67 3.13 2.34
N ARG A 253 -26.57 3.18 1.36
CA ARG A 253 -28.01 3.27 1.61
C ARG A 253 -28.71 2.00 1.13
N LEU A 254 -29.50 1.42 2.02
CA LEU A 254 -30.33 0.25 1.75
C LEU A 254 -31.81 0.65 1.68
N ALA A 255 -32.51 0.21 0.64
CA ALA A 255 -33.94 0.41 0.48
C ALA A 255 -34.72 -0.54 1.41
N ASP A 256 -35.55 0.04 2.29
CA ASP A 256 -36.43 -0.71 3.19
C ASP A 256 -37.84 -0.11 3.29
N PRO A 257 -38.57 0.01 2.16
CA PRO A 257 -39.90 0.63 2.17
C PRO A 257 -40.98 -0.18 2.92
N ARG A 258 -40.67 -1.42 3.34
CA ARG A 258 -41.62 -2.36 3.95
C ARG A 258 -41.21 -2.85 5.35
N GLY A 259 -40.06 -2.43 5.87
CA GLY A 259 -39.55 -2.88 7.18
C GLY A 259 -38.94 -4.29 7.16
N ASP A 260 -38.62 -4.82 5.98
CA ASP A 260 -38.05 -6.17 5.82
C ASP A 260 -36.62 -6.28 6.42
N LEU A 261 -35.98 -5.14 6.72
CA LEU A 261 -34.63 -5.06 7.30
C LEU A 261 -34.64 -4.74 8.80
N ASP A 262 -35.78 -4.82 9.50
CA ASP A 262 -35.89 -4.54 10.93
C ASP A 262 -34.94 -5.39 11.80
N ALA A 263 -34.61 -6.61 11.36
CA ALA A 263 -33.66 -7.49 12.01
C ALA A 263 -32.24 -6.89 12.11
N LEU A 264 -31.87 -5.93 11.24
CA LEU A 264 -30.58 -5.26 11.33
C LEU A 264 -30.44 -4.41 12.62
N ARG A 265 -31.54 -4.08 13.29
CA ARG A 265 -31.54 -3.37 14.58
C ARG A 265 -30.74 -4.11 15.65
N THR A 266 -30.88 -5.44 15.69
CA THR A 266 -30.28 -6.30 16.70
C THR A 266 -29.05 -7.04 16.16
N ALA A 267 -28.66 -6.77 14.91
CA ALA A 267 -27.55 -7.44 14.24
C ALA A 267 -26.16 -6.96 14.69
N GLN A 268 -26.05 -5.98 15.60
CA GLN A 268 -24.77 -5.51 16.16
C GLN A 268 -23.73 -5.13 15.09
N LEU A 269 -24.16 -4.41 14.05
CA LEU A 269 -23.29 -4.04 12.92
C LEU A 269 -22.28 -2.93 13.26
N THR A 270 -22.59 -2.04 14.19
CA THR A 270 -21.72 -0.89 14.49
C THR A 270 -20.36 -1.33 15.02
N GLY A 271 -19.28 -0.75 14.50
CA GLY A 271 -17.90 -1.10 14.80
C GLY A 271 -17.38 -2.33 14.03
N ARG A 272 -18.21 -2.97 13.19
CA ARG A 272 -17.83 -4.17 12.43
C ARG A 272 -17.59 -3.87 10.95
N GLN A 273 -16.94 -4.80 10.26
CA GLN A 273 -16.48 -4.63 8.89
C GLN A 273 -17.60 -4.77 7.84
N ILE A 274 -17.48 -4.00 6.78
CA ILE A 274 -18.19 -4.17 5.52
C ILE A 274 -17.19 -4.28 4.36
N ILE A 275 -17.42 -5.23 3.45
CA ILE A 275 -16.67 -5.36 2.20
C ILE A 275 -17.61 -5.08 1.04
N MET A 276 -17.25 -4.11 0.20
CA MET A 276 -17.95 -3.82 -1.05
C MET A 276 -17.18 -4.44 -2.22
N ARG A 277 -17.90 -5.13 -3.09
CA ARG A 277 -17.37 -5.69 -4.32
C ARG A 277 -18.08 -5.14 -5.54
N ARG A 278 -17.38 -5.07 -6.66
CA ARG A 278 -17.88 -4.57 -7.95
C ARG A 278 -17.62 -5.60 -9.03
N GLY A 279 -18.62 -5.84 -9.87
CA GLY A 279 -18.52 -6.78 -10.98
C GLY A 279 -19.68 -6.63 -11.96
N PRO A 280 -19.72 -7.42 -13.03
CA PRO A 280 -20.83 -7.41 -13.98
C PRO A 280 -22.13 -7.90 -13.31
N VAL A 281 -23.27 -7.26 -13.59
CA VAL A 281 -24.61 -7.58 -12.99
C VAL A 281 -25.02 -9.04 -13.22
N ARG A 282 -24.57 -9.63 -14.32
CA ARG A 282 -24.80 -11.05 -14.65
C ARG A 282 -23.51 -11.86 -14.53
N GLY A 283 -22.61 -11.41 -13.66
CA GLY A 283 -21.32 -11.98 -13.31
C GLY A 283 -21.42 -13.30 -12.58
N ARG A 284 -20.34 -14.10 -12.62
CA ARG A 284 -20.00 -15.01 -11.52
C ARG A 284 -19.38 -14.22 -10.35
N TYR A 285 -19.43 -14.77 -9.14
CA TYR A 285 -18.94 -14.10 -7.94
C TYR A 285 -17.45 -13.76 -8.02
N TRP A 286 -16.62 -14.63 -8.60
CA TRP A 286 -15.18 -14.37 -8.76
C TRP A 286 -14.85 -13.15 -9.65
N ARG A 287 -15.80 -12.72 -10.50
CA ARG A 287 -15.70 -11.47 -11.27
C ARG A 287 -15.99 -10.22 -10.43
N PHE A 288 -16.48 -10.37 -9.20
CA PHE A 288 -16.71 -9.28 -8.27
C PHE A 288 -15.46 -9.04 -7.42
N LYS A 289 -14.65 -8.08 -7.84
CA LYS A 289 -13.43 -7.69 -7.12
C LYS A 289 -13.79 -6.76 -5.95
N PRO A 290 -13.14 -6.90 -4.79
CA PRO A 290 -13.31 -5.97 -3.68
C PRO A 290 -12.84 -4.57 -4.11
N ILE A 291 -13.60 -3.55 -3.74
CA ILE A 291 -13.32 -2.14 -4.06
C ILE A 291 -13.31 -1.23 -2.83
N MET A 292 -13.72 -1.75 -1.68
CA MET A 292 -13.73 -1.03 -0.40
C MET A 292 -13.86 -2.02 0.75
N SER A 293 -13.10 -1.79 1.81
CA SER A 293 -13.27 -2.34 3.15
C SER A 293 -13.44 -1.16 4.12
N ALA A 294 -14.38 -1.23 5.05
CA ALA A 294 -14.62 -0.14 5.99
C ALA A 294 -15.25 -0.63 7.30
N THR A 295 -15.20 0.22 8.33
CA THR A 295 -15.91 0.00 9.60
C THR A 295 -17.29 0.66 9.56
N MET A 296 -18.34 -0.10 9.84
CA MET A 296 -19.72 0.39 9.88
C MET A 296 -19.96 1.27 11.10
N GLY A 297 -20.48 2.48 10.89
CA GLY A 297 -20.91 3.38 11.95
C GLY A 297 -22.30 3.04 12.48
N ARG A 298 -22.88 4.00 13.21
CA ARG A 298 -24.24 3.86 13.75
C ARG A 298 -25.26 3.94 12.63
N LEU A 299 -26.14 2.94 12.53
CA LEU A 299 -27.22 2.92 11.54
C LEU A 299 -28.15 4.13 11.72
N GLN A 300 -28.39 4.84 10.62
CA GLN A 300 -29.38 5.90 10.51
C GLN A 300 -30.58 5.36 9.73
N ARG A 301 -31.80 5.68 10.17
CA ARG A 301 -33.02 5.14 9.57
C ARG A 301 -33.97 6.28 9.23
N ASP A 302 -34.61 6.14 8.07
CA ASP A 302 -35.73 6.97 7.69
C ASP A 302 -36.91 6.09 7.25
N ARG A 303 -37.98 6.70 6.74
CA ARG A 303 -39.21 5.98 6.36
C ARG A 303 -39.02 5.01 5.19
N THR A 304 -37.98 5.16 4.38
CA THR A 304 -37.82 4.42 3.13
C THR A 304 -36.56 3.57 3.10
N GLY A 305 -35.65 3.72 4.06
CA GLY A 305 -34.43 2.95 4.10
C GLY A 305 -33.54 3.14 5.32
N ILE A 306 -32.39 2.49 5.23
CA ILE A 306 -31.34 2.47 6.24
C ILE A 306 -30.07 3.02 5.61
N ALA A 307 -29.50 4.08 6.20
CA ALA A 307 -28.20 4.61 5.85
C ALA A 307 -27.15 4.12 6.87
N ILE A 308 -26.05 3.59 6.36
CA ILE A 308 -24.96 3.06 7.17
C ILE A 308 -23.72 3.91 6.85
N PRO A 309 -23.35 4.86 7.73
CA PRO A 309 -22.14 5.64 7.55
C PRO A 309 -20.92 4.73 7.67
N LEU A 310 -19.92 4.96 6.84
CA LEU A 310 -18.69 4.18 6.80
C LEU A 310 -17.55 5.02 7.37
N ARG A 311 -16.69 4.38 8.17
CA ARG A 311 -15.50 4.98 8.74
C ARG A 311 -14.26 4.24 8.26
N GLY A 312 -13.21 5.01 8.01
CA GLY A 312 -11.89 4.47 7.68
C GLY A 312 -11.22 3.95 8.94
N ARG A 313 -10.12 3.24 8.76
CA ARG A 313 -9.33 2.68 9.85
C ARG A 313 -8.50 3.72 10.59
N ARG A 314 -8.38 4.94 10.05
CA ARG A 314 -7.70 6.05 10.73
C ARG A 314 -8.19 6.28 12.15
N SER A 315 -9.48 6.08 12.43
CA SER A 315 -10.02 6.26 13.79
C SER A 315 -9.41 5.30 14.83
N ASN A 316 -8.83 4.17 14.40
CA ASN A 316 -8.13 3.25 15.27
C ASN A 316 -6.76 3.78 15.71
N LEU A 317 -6.24 4.80 15.02
CA LEU A 317 -4.94 5.43 15.26
C LEU A 317 -5.06 6.74 16.07
N ASP A 318 -6.29 7.25 16.23
CA ASP A 318 -6.58 8.41 17.08
C ASP A 318 -6.53 8.07 18.60
N ARG A 319 -6.23 6.81 18.95
CA ARG A 319 -6.02 6.38 20.34
C ARG A 319 -4.63 6.77 20.85
N SER A 320 -4.50 6.93 22.16
CA SER A 320 -3.23 7.20 22.81
C SER A 320 -2.20 6.12 22.51
N LEU A 321 -1.00 6.55 22.16
CA LEU A 321 0.21 5.74 22.01
C LEU A 321 0.72 5.24 23.37
N ILE A 322 0.38 5.95 24.44
CA ILE A 322 0.82 5.64 25.80
C ILE A 322 -0.35 5.02 26.55
N THR A 323 -0.09 3.85 27.13
CA THR A 323 -1.05 3.10 27.95
C THR A 323 -0.63 3.03 29.42
N ASP A 324 0.65 3.25 29.71
CA ASP A 324 1.22 3.21 31.06
C ASP A 324 1.43 4.61 31.64
N PHE A 325 1.03 4.78 32.89
CA PHE A 325 1.13 6.03 33.65
C PHE A 325 1.84 5.78 34.97
N PHE A 326 2.56 6.78 35.45
CA PHE A 326 3.23 6.73 36.76
C PHE A 326 2.21 6.65 37.90
N ALA A 327 2.44 5.72 38.83
CA ALA A 327 1.59 5.61 40.02
C ALA A 327 1.85 6.71 41.06
N GLY A 328 3.08 7.25 41.10
CA GLY A 328 3.47 8.30 42.03
C GLY A 328 3.36 7.86 43.49
N ASP A 329 3.80 6.64 43.79
CA ASP A 329 3.66 5.97 45.09
C ASP A 329 5.00 5.55 45.72
N ASN A 330 6.12 6.09 45.23
CA ASN A 330 7.44 5.84 45.82
C ASN A 330 7.48 6.31 47.29
N VAL A 331 8.16 5.52 48.13
CA VAL A 331 8.39 5.84 49.55
C VAL A 331 9.89 5.87 49.81
N GLY A 332 10.44 7.07 49.96
CA GLY A 332 11.89 7.25 50.17
C GLY A 332 12.69 6.77 48.96
N SER A 333 13.69 5.93 49.20
CA SER A 333 14.53 5.31 48.17
C SER A 333 13.91 4.06 47.52
N ALA A 334 12.74 3.60 47.97
CA ALA A 334 12.08 2.43 47.41
C ALA A 334 11.09 2.81 46.29
N GLY A 335 11.25 2.19 45.11
CA GLY A 335 10.33 2.26 43.98
C GLY A 335 10.84 3.04 42.77
N LEU A 336 10.14 2.88 41.65
CA LEU A 336 10.46 3.45 40.33
C LEU A 336 9.29 4.25 39.72
N GLU A 337 8.24 4.53 40.49
CA GLU A 337 6.99 5.12 40.01
C GLU A 337 6.86 6.64 40.23
N GLY A 338 7.89 7.28 40.80
CA GLY A 338 7.86 8.69 41.13
C GLY A 338 7.17 9.00 42.44
N ASP A 339 7.25 10.26 42.86
CA ASP A 339 6.44 10.80 43.94
C ASP A 339 5.05 11.25 43.43
N GLU A 340 4.25 11.85 44.31
CA GLU A 340 2.92 12.37 43.97
C GLU A 340 2.93 13.34 42.77
N SER A 341 4.03 14.04 42.49
CA SER A 341 4.10 15.00 41.38
C SER A 341 4.10 14.33 40.02
N LEU A 342 4.58 13.08 39.93
CA LEU A 342 4.56 12.28 38.71
C LEU A 342 3.27 11.48 38.55
N ARG A 343 2.42 11.37 39.58
CA ARG A 343 1.19 10.56 39.52
C ARG A 343 0.32 10.95 38.33
N GLY A 344 -0.06 9.94 37.54
CA GLY A 344 -0.92 10.11 36.37
C GLY A 344 -0.24 10.74 35.16
N GLN A 345 1.06 11.04 35.23
CA GLN A 345 1.83 11.44 34.05
C GLN A 345 2.14 10.21 33.18
N PRO A 346 2.10 10.35 31.85
CA PRO A 346 2.47 9.28 30.93
C PRO A 346 3.94 8.87 31.11
N LYS A 347 4.23 7.57 31.00
CA LYS A 347 5.62 7.07 30.97
C LYS A 347 6.25 7.30 29.59
N PRO A 348 7.55 7.61 29.52
CA PRO A 348 8.22 7.92 28.25
C PRO A 348 8.37 6.69 27.37
N ARG A 349 8.19 6.87 26.06
CA ARG A 349 8.44 5.88 25.01
C ARG A 349 9.30 6.47 23.90
N VAL A 350 10.09 5.62 23.26
CA VAL A 350 11.13 6.02 22.31
C VAL A 350 11.10 5.11 21.08
N TRP A 351 11.16 5.71 19.89
CA TRP A 351 11.44 5.04 18.62
C TRP A 351 12.57 5.77 17.91
N GLY A 352 13.44 5.02 17.24
CA GLY A 352 14.56 5.60 16.51
C GLY A 352 15.63 6.20 17.41
N LYS A 353 16.33 7.24 16.92
CA LYS A 353 17.45 7.86 17.63
C LYS A 353 17.13 9.28 18.11
N VAL A 354 17.08 9.45 19.42
CA VAL A 354 16.64 10.67 20.11
C VAL A 354 17.83 11.34 20.78
N ALA A 355 18.02 12.63 20.54
CA ALA A 355 19.08 13.42 21.14
C ALA A 355 18.55 14.38 22.24
N TYR A 356 19.29 14.45 23.33
CA TYR A 356 19.08 15.38 24.45
C TYR A 356 17.64 15.35 25.00
N ALA A 357 17.09 14.15 25.16
CA ALA A 357 15.83 13.93 25.87
C ALA A 357 16.01 14.19 27.37
N SER A 358 14.99 14.73 28.04
CA SER A 358 15.01 14.98 29.47
C SER A 358 14.09 13.99 30.18
N PRO A 359 14.63 12.87 30.69
CA PRO A 359 13.82 11.84 31.32
C PRO A 359 13.23 12.34 32.66
N PRO A 360 12.05 11.87 33.08
CA PRO A 360 11.51 12.15 34.41
C PRO A 360 12.36 11.53 35.52
N LEU A 361 12.58 12.28 36.61
CA LEU A 361 13.24 11.80 37.82
C LEU A 361 12.25 10.98 38.65
N VAL A 362 12.39 9.66 38.63
CA VAL A 362 11.45 8.74 39.30
C VAL A 362 11.85 8.44 40.73
N ASN A 363 13.14 8.49 41.09
CA ASN A 363 13.59 8.28 42.46
C ASN A 363 14.65 9.32 42.80
N ALA A 364 14.23 10.39 43.47
CA ALA A 364 15.11 11.49 43.81
C ALA A 364 16.25 11.10 44.77
N PRO A 365 16.01 10.37 45.89
CA PRO A 365 17.09 9.94 46.79
C PRO A 365 18.20 9.15 46.09
N LEU A 366 17.84 8.25 45.17
CA LEU A 366 18.80 7.42 44.45
C LEU A 366 19.31 8.04 43.14
N GLY A 367 18.72 9.16 42.68
CA GLY A 367 19.07 9.79 41.41
C GLY A 367 18.68 8.97 40.19
N ILE A 368 17.54 8.26 40.23
CA ILE A 368 17.07 7.38 39.14
C ILE A 368 16.08 8.13 38.26
N PHE A 369 16.31 8.08 36.95
CA PHE A 369 15.44 8.62 35.92
C PHE A 369 14.94 7.50 35.00
N GLN A 370 13.67 7.57 34.58
CA GLN A 370 13.13 6.63 33.60
C GLN A 370 13.32 7.17 32.18
N VAL A 371 14.03 6.41 31.34
CA VAL A 371 14.35 6.78 29.96
C VAL A 371 13.24 6.33 29.00
N SER A 372 12.79 5.08 29.15
CA SER A 372 11.75 4.47 28.33
C SER A 372 11.03 3.36 29.12
N THR A 373 9.78 3.07 28.77
CA THR A 373 9.09 1.84 29.21
C THR A 373 9.64 0.59 28.53
N ASP A 374 10.25 0.75 27.35
CA ASP A 374 10.82 -0.32 26.56
C ASP A 374 12.35 -0.44 26.80
N GLU A 375 12.93 -1.58 26.46
CA GLU A 375 14.39 -1.76 26.47
C GLU A 375 15.02 -0.96 25.31
N VAL A 376 15.88 0.01 25.66
CA VAL A 376 16.54 0.91 24.71
C VAL A 376 18.00 1.10 25.10
N ASP A 377 18.82 1.56 24.16
CA ASP A 377 20.21 1.93 24.39
C ASP A 377 20.32 3.39 24.83
N VAL A 378 21.12 3.65 25.86
CA VAL A 378 21.47 5.00 26.31
C VAL A 378 22.85 5.32 25.75
N ASP A 379 22.92 6.24 24.80
CA ASP A 379 24.14 6.58 24.07
C ASP A 379 25.08 7.48 24.89
N PHE A 380 24.49 8.42 25.63
CA PHE A 380 25.21 9.35 26.50
C PHE A 380 24.29 9.95 27.56
N ALA A 381 24.89 10.49 28.62
CA ALA A 381 24.19 11.29 29.62
C ALA A 381 24.98 12.54 29.97
N LEU A 382 24.30 13.69 30.00
CA LEU A 382 24.86 14.97 30.41
C LEU A 382 24.15 15.50 31.65
N VAL A 383 24.92 16.10 32.55
CA VAL A 383 24.40 16.90 33.67
C VAL A 383 24.91 18.32 33.50
N ARG A 384 24.00 19.30 33.39
CA ARG A 384 24.36 20.71 33.09
C ARG A 384 25.21 20.86 31.83
N GLY A 385 24.98 20.00 30.83
CA GLY A 385 25.78 19.96 29.59
C GLY A 385 27.15 19.29 29.72
N ILE A 386 27.55 18.82 30.91
CA ILE A 386 28.82 18.12 31.14
C ILE A 386 28.60 16.62 30.98
N ALA A 387 29.42 15.97 30.15
CA ALA A 387 29.35 14.54 29.90
C ALA A 387 29.72 13.70 31.12
N ARG A 388 28.96 12.63 31.35
CA ARG A 388 29.24 11.61 32.37
C ARG A 388 29.76 10.34 31.71
N SER A 389 30.65 9.63 32.39
CA SER A 389 31.20 8.37 31.90
C SER A 389 30.20 7.23 32.15
N ALA A 390 30.06 6.32 31.19
CA ALA A 390 29.23 5.13 31.37
C ALA A 390 29.92 4.13 32.31
N GLY A 391 29.16 3.64 33.28
CA GLY A 391 29.51 2.57 34.18
C GLY A 391 29.14 1.19 33.66
N SER A 392 29.26 0.18 34.51
CA SER A 392 28.68 -1.15 34.22
C SER A 392 27.17 -1.13 34.44
N ASP A 393 26.42 -1.70 33.51
CA ASP A 393 24.96 -1.81 33.62
C ASP A 393 24.55 -2.65 34.83
N TYR A 394 23.42 -2.29 35.44
CA TYR A 394 22.81 -3.07 36.51
C TYR A 394 22.21 -4.35 35.96
N ALA A 395 22.52 -5.49 36.60
CA ALA A 395 21.98 -6.78 36.22
C ALA A 395 20.52 -7.01 36.65
N SER A 396 19.98 -6.20 37.58
CA SER A 396 18.63 -6.34 38.09
C SER A 396 18.09 -5.03 38.67
N GLN A 397 16.77 -4.93 38.78
CA GLN A 397 16.12 -3.82 39.47
C GLN A 397 16.57 -3.70 40.94
N ALA A 398 16.79 -4.82 41.64
CA ALA A 398 17.26 -4.79 43.02
C ALA A 398 18.64 -4.12 43.15
N ALA A 399 19.54 -4.33 42.19
CA ALA A 399 20.85 -3.66 42.17
C ALA A 399 20.71 -2.16 41.84
N LEU A 400 19.79 -1.81 40.95
CA LEU A 400 19.46 -0.41 40.64
C LEU A 400 18.95 0.35 41.89
N GLU A 401 18.18 -0.30 42.76
CA GLU A 401 17.59 0.30 43.97
C GLU A 401 18.49 0.16 45.22
N ASP A 402 19.64 -0.52 45.10
CA ASP A 402 20.59 -0.70 46.22
C ASP A 402 21.38 0.60 46.48
N GLU A 403 21.26 1.15 47.69
CA GLU A 403 21.99 2.34 48.12
C GLU A 403 23.51 2.15 48.11
N GLU A 404 23.99 0.91 48.34
CA GLU A 404 25.41 0.60 48.39
C GLU A 404 26.04 0.42 46.98
N ASP A 405 25.23 0.12 45.95
CA ASP A 405 25.67 -0.03 44.55
C ASP A 405 25.47 1.25 43.72
N ALA A 406 25.75 2.40 44.33
CA ALA A 406 25.67 3.70 43.66
C ALA A 406 26.79 3.85 42.60
N PRO A 407 26.51 4.53 41.47
CA PRO A 407 27.54 4.89 40.50
C PRO A 407 28.61 5.82 41.10
N GLY A 408 29.79 5.88 40.48
CA GLY A 408 30.80 6.89 40.82
C GLY A 408 30.34 8.33 40.57
N ALA A 409 30.98 9.31 41.21
CA ALA A 409 30.55 10.72 41.20
C ALA A 409 30.49 11.41 39.82
N SER A 410 31.20 10.86 38.82
CA SER A 410 31.21 11.33 37.44
C SER A 410 30.68 10.28 36.46
N GLU A 411 30.02 9.25 36.99
CA GLU A 411 29.54 8.08 36.26
C GLU A 411 28.01 8.07 36.24
N TYR A 412 27.46 7.44 35.20
CA TYR A 412 26.08 6.98 35.21
C TYR A 412 26.04 5.48 34.90
N ARG A 413 25.06 4.78 35.45
CA ARG A 413 24.81 3.36 35.13
C ARG A 413 23.40 3.18 34.60
N VAL A 414 23.21 2.19 33.75
CA VAL A 414 21.93 1.92 33.10
C VAL A 414 21.38 0.59 33.60
N TYR A 415 20.06 0.53 33.78
CA TYR A 415 19.33 -0.72 33.93
C TYR A 415 18.40 -0.88 32.73
N LYS A 416 18.39 -2.06 32.12
CA LYS A 416 17.46 -2.46 31.07
C LYS A 416 16.79 -3.75 31.50
N GLY A 417 15.47 -3.76 31.51
CA GLY A 417 14.71 -4.96 31.84
C GLY A 417 13.22 -4.78 31.63
N THR A 418 12.42 -5.66 32.22
CA THR A 418 10.96 -5.70 32.04
C THR A 418 10.23 -4.48 32.58
N ALA A 419 10.84 -3.71 33.50
CA ALA A 419 10.29 -2.45 33.99
C ALA A 419 10.58 -1.26 33.06
N GLY A 420 11.41 -1.47 32.03
CA GLY A 420 11.89 -0.47 31.09
C GLY A 420 13.38 -0.16 31.26
N THR A 421 13.77 0.99 30.73
CA THR A 421 15.16 1.48 30.77
C THR A 421 15.30 2.65 31.73
N PHE A 422 16.26 2.56 32.64
CA PHE A 422 16.53 3.56 33.67
C PHE A 422 17.99 3.95 33.68
N ILE A 423 18.26 5.19 34.06
CA ILE A 423 19.60 5.71 34.31
C ILE A 423 19.71 6.17 35.76
N ARG A 424 20.82 5.83 36.42
CA ARG A 424 21.11 6.24 37.80
C ARG A 424 22.41 7.05 37.88
N PHE A 425 22.41 8.04 38.76
CA PHE A 425 23.58 8.81 39.19
C PHE A 425 23.84 8.63 40.70
N VAL A 426 24.89 9.25 41.21
CA VAL A 426 25.15 9.31 42.67
C VAL A 426 24.20 10.30 43.37
N GLY A 427 22.96 9.87 43.57
CA GLY A 427 21.90 10.75 44.07
C GLY A 427 21.43 11.77 43.02
N PRO A 428 20.54 12.71 43.38
CA PRO A 428 19.93 13.61 42.42
C PRO A 428 20.95 14.63 41.91
N PRO A 429 21.25 14.67 40.59
CA PRO A 429 22.19 15.63 40.05
C PRO A 429 21.68 17.07 40.20
N GLU A 430 22.58 18.01 40.51
CA GLU A 430 22.25 19.43 40.48
C GLU A 430 22.13 19.91 39.03
N GLY A 431 20.92 20.31 38.62
CA GLY A 431 20.63 20.92 37.32
C GLY A 431 20.04 19.96 36.28
N ALA A 432 19.97 20.42 35.03
CA ALA A 432 19.28 19.69 33.98
C ALA A 432 20.04 18.42 33.57
N VAL A 433 19.31 17.30 33.52
CA VAL A 433 19.77 16.02 32.97
C VAL A 433 19.20 15.85 31.57
N VAL A 434 20.07 15.53 30.61
CA VAL A 434 19.70 15.16 29.24
C VAL A 434 20.45 13.93 28.78
N VAL A 435 19.80 13.08 27.99
CA VAL A 435 20.34 11.80 27.52
C VAL A 435 20.17 11.63 26.02
N GLY A 436 21.07 10.87 25.40
CA GLY A 436 20.91 10.32 24.05
C GLY A 436 20.36 8.90 24.14
N ILE A 437 19.39 8.58 23.29
CA ILE A 437 18.67 7.30 23.34
C ILE A 437 18.55 6.72 21.94
N THR A 438 18.82 5.43 21.80
CA THR A 438 18.61 4.68 20.57
C THR A 438 17.67 3.51 20.81
N ALA A 439 16.56 3.49 20.06
CA ALA A 439 15.60 2.38 20.00
C ALA A 439 15.58 1.76 18.59
N GLY A 440 15.22 0.48 18.51
CA GLY A 440 15.25 -0.32 17.28
C GLY A 440 16.57 -1.09 17.12
N ALA A 441 16.47 -2.38 16.81
CA ALA A 441 17.62 -3.31 16.81
C ALA A 441 18.58 -3.06 15.63
N THR A 442 18.04 -2.64 14.50
CA THR A 442 18.79 -2.43 13.26
C THR A 442 18.63 -1.00 12.75
N ALA A 443 19.46 -0.60 11.79
CA ALA A 443 19.29 0.69 11.11
C ALA A 443 17.94 0.77 10.37
N ALA A 444 17.40 -0.36 9.91
CA ALA A 444 16.13 -0.39 9.19
C ALA A 444 14.93 -0.06 10.09
N ASP A 445 14.99 -0.41 11.37
CA ASP A 445 13.94 -0.13 12.37
C ASP A 445 13.85 1.37 12.73
N ARG A 446 14.84 2.17 12.33
CA ARG A 446 15.00 3.58 12.71
C ARG A 446 14.64 4.53 11.58
N THR A 447 14.29 4.02 10.40
CA THR A 447 13.83 4.86 9.28
C THR A 447 12.37 5.29 9.49
N PRO A 448 11.91 6.34 8.80
CA PRO A 448 10.48 6.68 8.74
C PRO A 448 9.56 5.50 8.44
N ALA A 449 9.92 4.65 7.47
CA ALA A 449 9.12 3.48 7.11
C ALA A 449 9.10 2.42 8.22
N GLY A 450 10.26 2.10 8.80
CA GLY A 450 10.37 1.13 9.88
C GLY A 450 9.61 1.58 11.13
N ILE A 451 9.75 2.84 11.54
CA ILE A 451 9.05 3.41 12.70
C ILE A 451 7.53 3.44 12.44
N ALA A 452 7.09 3.92 11.27
CA ALA A 452 5.67 3.95 10.92
C ALA A 452 5.06 2.54 10.91
N ALA A 453 5.77 1.55 10.36
CA ALA A 453 5.30 0.16 10.33
C ALA A 453 5.21 -0.47 11.73
N ALA A 454 6.18 -0.20 12.60
CA ALA A 454 6.13 -0.63 14.00
C ALA A 454 4.92 -0.04 14.73
N LEU A 455 4.68 1.27 14.58
CA LEU A 455 3.54 1.97 15.18
C LEU A 455 2.19 1.46 14.66
N LEU A 456 2.07 1.23 13.36
CA LEU A 456 0.86 0.65 12.75
C LEU A 456 0.60 -0.77 13.24
N THR A 457 1.64 -1.59 13.34
CA THR A 457 1.54 -2.99 13.82
C THR A 457 1.16 -3.04 15.29
N GLU A 458 1.77 -2.20 16.14
CA GLU A 458 1.40 -2.04 17.55
C GLU A 458 -0.06 -1.58 17.68
N ALA A 459 -0.50 -0.72 16.75
CA ALA A 459 -1.89 -0.32 16.66
C ALA A 459 -2.83 -1.41 16.08
N GLY A 460 -2.36 -2.62 15.83
CA GLY A 460 -3.17 -3.74 15.32
C GLY A 460 -3.60 -3.57 13.86
N GLU A 461 -2.96 -2.67 13.13
CA GLU A 461 -3.20 -2.41 11.71
C GLU A 461 -2.20 -3.17 10.83
N THR A 462 -2.54 -3.34 9.55
CA THR A 462 -1.70 -4.05 8.57
C THR A 462 -1.07 -3.06 7.60
N VAL A 463 0.23 -3.22 7.36
CA VAL A 463 0.99 -2.43 6.39
C VAL A 463 1.17 -3.23 5.09
N ASP A 464 1.08 -2.55 3.97
CA ASP A 464 1.40 -3.11 2.65
C ASP A 464 2.93 -3.19 2.48
N THR A 465 3.45 -4.42 2.46
CA THR A 465 4.89 -4.73 2.44
C THR A 465 5.60 -4.07 1.27
N ASP A 466 5.01 -4.08 0.07
CA ASP A 466 5.62 -3.47 -1.12
C ASP A 466 5.83 -1.97 -0.95
N SER A 467 4.85 -1.26 -0.37
CA SER A 467 4.98 0.17 -0.09
C SER A 467 6.00 0.47 1.01
N HIS A 468 6.08 -0.38 2.03
CA HIS A 468 7.08 -0.28 3.10
C HIS A 468 8.49 -0.43 2.52
N ASP A 469 8.74 -1.49 1.76
CA ASP A 469 10.06 -1.80 1.20
C ASP A 469 10.49 -0.75 0.17
N ALA A 470 9.55 -0.25 -0.64
CA ALA A 470 9.81 0.84 -1.57
C ALA A 470 10.25 2.12 -0.85
N LEU A 471 9.58 2.49 0.26
CA LEU A 471 9.96 3.65 1.06
C LEU A 471 11.29 3.43 1.79
N GLN A 472 11.54 2.22 2.28
CA GLN A 472 12.79 1.86 2.93
C GLN A 472 13.99 2.06 2.00
N VAL A 473 13.84 1.70 0.72
CA VAL A 473 14.86 1.92 -0.32
C VAL A 473 14.97 3.39 -0.69
N ALA A 474 13.84 4.09 -0.83
CA ALA A 474 13.83 5.49 -1.27
C ALA A 474 14.37 6.46 -0.20
N PHE A 475 14.19 6.16 1.09
CA PHE A 475 14.57 7.05 2.18
C PHE A 475 15.14 6.28 3.41
N PRO A 476 16.36 5.72 3.30
CA PRO A 476 16.97 4.88 4.34
C PRO A 476 17.68 5.69 5.45
N TYR A 477 17.10 6.80 5.88
CA TYR A 477 17.71 7.71 6.86
C TYR A 477 17.02 7.64 8.21
N PRO A 478 17.77 7.70 9.33
CA PRO A 478 17.18 7.58 10.66
C PRO A 478 16.35 8.82 11.04
N SER A 479 15.15 8.56 11.57
CA SER A 479 14.24 9.50 12.23
C SER A 479 13.96 8.98 13.65
N HIS A 480 13.07 9.63 14.39
CA HIS A 480 12.73 9.25 15.75
C HIS A 480 11.38 9.81 16.22
N VAL A 481 10.85 9.21 17.28
CA VAL A 481 9.73 9.74 18.07
C VAL A 481 10.06 9.58 19.55
N TRP A 482 9.88 10.64 20.32
CA TRP A 482 9.92 10.59 21.78
C TRP A 482 8.66 11.22 22.35
N THR A 483 8.00 10.52 23.28
CA THR A 483 6.80 11.04 23.93
C THR A 483 7.09 11.88 25.16
N GLY A 484 8.21 11.63 25.85
CA GLY A 484 8.45 12.20 27.18
C GLY A 484 7.26 11.90 28.11
N THR A 485 6.77 12.92 28.81
CA THR A 485 5.55 12.85 29.63
C THR A 485 4.33 13.46 28.94
N SER A 486 4.37 13.64 27.61
CA SER A 486 3.25 14.17 26.83
C SER A 486 2.41 13.04 26.24
N GLU A 487 1.10 13.19 26.25
CA GLU A 487 0.21 12.30 25.50
C GLU A 487 0.40 12.54 24.00
N LEU A 488 0.51 11.46 23.24
CA LEU A 488 0.63 11.46 21.78
C LEU A 488 -0.25 10.33 21.25
N THR A 489 -0.93 10.54 20.13
CA THR A 489 -1.68 9.47 19.44
C THR A 489 -0.78 8.73 18.44
N TYR A 490 -1.17 7.52 18.04
CA TYR A 490 -0.46 6.81 16.95
C TYR A 490 -0.47 7.64 15.66
N ALA A 491 -1.59 8.27 15.32
CA ALA A 491 -1.72 9.09 14.13
C ALA A 491 -0.73 10.26 14.12
N GLU A 492 -0.58 10.98 15.23
CA GLU A 492 0.37 12.10 15.33
C GLU A 492 1.84 11.65 15.27
N ALA A 493 2.16 10.49 15.88
CA ALA A 493 3.50 9.92 15.82
C ALA A 493 3.87 9.52 14.38
N ILE A 494 2.96 8.84 13.68
CA ILE A 494 3.14 8.44 12.28
C ILE A 494 3.24 9.67 11.38
N ASP A 495 2.40 10.68 11.59
CA ASP A 495 2.42 11.92 10.80
C ASP A 495 3.79 12.61 10.86
N ARG A 496 4.38 12.71 12.04
CA ARG A 496 5.72 13.30 12.26
C ARG A 496 6.80 12.56 11.48
N VAL A 497 6.89 11.23 11.60
CA VAL A 497 7.95 10.46 10.92
C VAL A 497 7.75 10.42 9.41
N MET A 498 6.49 10.39 8.95
CA MET A 498 6.21 10.39 7.52
C MET A 498 6.56 11.74 6.86
N ALA A 499 6.37 12.85 7.57
CA ALA A 499 6.82 14.17 7.13
C ALA A 499 8.35 14.26 6.99
N ASP A 500 9.13 13.57 7.85
CA ASP A 500 10.60 13.53 7.74
C ASP A 500 11.10 12.87 6.44
N ALA A 501 10.28 12.02 5.81
CA ALA A 501 10.57 11.43 4.50
C ALA A 501 9.87 12.16 3.34
N GLY A 502 9.12 13.24 3.59
CA GLY A 502 8.24 13.80 2.57
C GLY A 502 7.23 12.78 2.03
N ALA A 503 6.77 11.86 2.88
CA ALA A 503 5.95 10.72 2.53
C ALA A 503 4.57 10.79 3.22
N TYR A 504 3.62 10.03 2.71
CA TYR A 504 2.25 9.94 3.22
C TYR A 504 1.93 8.52 3.63
N TRP A 505 0.97 8.41 4.53
CA TRP A 505 0.38 7.15 4.91
C TRP A 505 -1.11 7.15 4.54
N ILE A 506 -1.53 6.10 3.84
CA ILE A 506 -2.82 6.04 3.15
C ILE A 506 -3.46 4.66 3.30
N GLU A 507 -4.74 4.63 3.67
CA GLU A 507 -5.53 3.40 3.67
C GLU A 507 -5.86 3.05 2.22
N ASP A 508 -5.47 1.85 1.79
CA ASP A 508 -5.90 1.31 0.51
C ASP A 508 -7.39 0.92 0.56
N ALA A 509 -7.96 0.65 -0.62
CA ALA A 509 -9.36 0.24 -0.72
C ALA A 509 -9.68 -1.07 0.03
N LEU A 510 -8.68 -1.84 0.49
CA LEU A 510 -8.86 -3.10 1.19
C LEU A 510 -8.63 -2.97 2.72
N GLY A 511 -8.26 -1.78 3.19
CA GLY A 511 -8.01 -1.50 4.61
C GLY A 511 -6.59 -1.81 5.06
N ARG A 512 -5.60 -1.86 4.16
CA ARG A 512 -4.16 -1.91 4.47
C ARG A 512 -3.55 -0.51 4.36
N TRP A 513 -2.58 -0.22 5.19
CA TRP A 513 -1.85 1.05 5.14
C TRP A 513 -0.69 0.97 4.16
N ARG A 514 -0.66 1.90 3.22
CA ARG A 514 0.46 2.10 2.30
C ARG A 514 1.28 3.31 2.74
N LEU A 515 2.59 3.19 2.63
CA LEU A 515 3.55 4.27 2.88
C LEU A 515 4.08 4.75 1.53
N ILE A 516 3.80 6.00 1.16
CA ILE A 516 4.00 6.50 -0.20
C ILE A 516 4.80 7.80 -0.15
N GLN A 517 5.98 7.82 -0.74
CA GLN A 517 6.70 9.06 -1.06
C GLN A 517 6.36 9.45 -2.50
N PRO A 518 5.54 10.49 -2.75
CA PRO A 518 5.14 10.84 -4.11
C PRO A 518 6.36 11.25 -4.93
N PRO A 519 6.58 10.62 -6.10
CA PRO A 519 7.69 11.01 -6.97
C PRO A 519 7.39 12.36 -7.62
N VAL A 520 8.45 13.10 -7.95
CA VAL A 520 8.36 14.27 -8.82
C VAL A 520 7.98 13.80 -10.23
N PRO A 521 6.94 14.36 -10.86
CA PRO A 521 6.46 13.90 -12.16
C PRO A 521 7.51 14.14 -13.24
N THR A 522 8.23 13.08 -13.60
CA THR A 522 9.24 13.07 -14.66
C THR A 522 8.95 11.94 -15.65
N SER A 523 9.30 12.13 -16.92
CA SER A 523 8.89 11.22 -18.00
C SER A 523 9.43 9.79 -17.86
N GLY A 524 10.54 9.58 -17.15
CA GLY A 524 11.16 8.26 -16.95
C GLY A 524 10.42 7.35 -15.98
N LEU A 525 9.45 7.86 -15.22
CA LEU A 525 8.71 7.11 -14.19
C LEU A 525 7.30 6.69 -14.62
N SER A 526 6.88 7.05 -15.83
CA SER A 526 5.50 6.84 -16.28
C SER A 526 5.19 5.36 -16.50
N THR A 527 4.14 4.87 -15.84
CA THR A 527 3.69 3.46 -15.94
C THR A 527 2.48 3.27 -16.86
N GLY A 528 1.93 4.36 -17.40
CA GLY A 528 0.71 4.30 -18.20
C GLY A 528 0.35 5.62 -18.88
N ARG A 529 -0.63 5.56 -19.78
CA ARG A 529 -1.07 6.71 -20.59
C ARG A 529 -2.50 7.11 -20.26
N LEU A 530 -2.73 8.41 -20.03
CA LEU A 530 -4.06 9.01 -19.99
C LEU A 530 -4.30 9.78 -21.28
N GLN A 531 -5.33 9.43 -22.05
CA GLN A 531 -5.68 10.15 -23.28
C GLN A 531 -7.19 10.17 -23.52
N ARG A 532 -7.68 11.26 -24.13
CA ARG A 532 -9.03 11.31 -24.67
C ARG A 532 -9.10 10.49 -25.97
N VAL A 533 -9.82 9.38 -25.95
CA VAL A 533 -9.98 8.49 -27.10
C VAL A 533 -11.24 8.84 -27.88
N THR A 534 -11.13 9.05 -29.19
CA THR A 534 -12.27 9.26 -30.09
C THR A 534 -12.45 8.08 -31.04
N ALA A 535 -13.63 7.93 -31.65
CA ALA A 535 -13.89 6.83 -32.59
C ALA A 535 -13.00 6.84 -33.86
N ARG A 536 -12.29 7.96 -34.11
CA ARG A 536 -11.41 8.13 -35.28
C ARG A 536 -9.94 7.82 -34.98
N GLU A 537 -9.57 7.69 -33.71
CA GLU A 537 -8.20 7.42 -33.25
C GLU A 537 -8.25 6.26 -32.25
N PRO A 538 -8.03 5.00 -32.69
CA PRO A 538 -7.96 3.87 -31.79
C PRO A 538 -6.80 4.07 -30.80
N ALA A 539 -7.08 3.82 -29.52
CA ALA A 539 -6.09 4.03 -28.47
C ALA A 539 -4.97 2.98 -28.56
N PRO A 540 -3.70 3.36 -28.36
CA PRO A 540 -2.63 2.39 -28.13
C PRO A 540 -2.94 1.50 -26.92
N LEU A 541 -2.32 0.31 -26.87
CA LEU A 541 -2.37 -0.57 -25.70
C LEU A 541 -2.00 0.22 -24.43
N ASN A 542 -2.62 -0.11 -23.29
CA ASN A 542 -2.44 0.55 -21.99
C ASN A 542 -2.84 2.04 -21.90
N THR A 543 -3.73 2.50 -22.79
CA THR A 543 -4.31 3.84 -22.70
C THR A 543 -5.58 3.84 -21.83
N ILE A 544 -5.54 4.62 -20.75
CA ILE A 544 -6.68 4.92 -19.90
C ILE A 544 -7.46 6.08 -20.52
N ARG A 545 -8.76 5.85 -20.73
CA ARG A 545 -9.63 6.79 -21.45
C ARG A 545 -10.08 7.94 -20.56
N ILE A 546 -9.73 9.16 -20.98
CA ILE A 546 -10.24 10.40 -20.37
C ILE A 546 -11.68 10.69 -20.86
N VAL A 547 -12.58 10.88 -19.90
CA VAL A 547 -13.98 11.29 -20.08
C VAL A 547 -14.11 12.82 -19.96
N SER A 548 -13.50 13.41 -18.94
CA SER A 548 -13.49 14.87 -18.74
C SER A 548 -12.19 15.35 -18.11
N TRP A 549 -11.90 16.63 -18.30
CA TRP A 549 -10.70 17.31 -17.81
C TRP A 549 -11.09 18.66 -17.20
N ALA A 550 -10.55 18.96 -16.02
CA ALA A 550 -10.65 20.26 -15.37
C ALA A 550 -9.32 20.62 -14.70
N ASN A 551 -8.83 21.85 -14.94
CA ASN A 551 -7.73 22.40 -14.14
C ASN A 551 -8.31 22.96 -12.84
N VAL A 552 -7.64 22.73 -11.72
CA VAL A 552 -8.06 23.17 -10.39
C VAL A 552 -6.94 23.98 -9.75
N ALA A 553 -7.31 25.13 -9.17
CA ALA A 553 -6.37 25.94 -8.42
C ALA A 553 -5.95 25.22 -7.12
N LEU A 554 -4.66 25.26 -6.82
CA LEU A 554 -4.06 24.68 -5.63
C LEU A 554 -4.22 25.64 -4.45
N GLY A 555 -5.18 25.43 -3.57
CA GLY A 555 -5.27 26.19 -2.31
C GLY A 555 -5.41 27.70 -2.48
N ASP A 556 -4.81 28.46 -1.55
CA ASP A 556 -4.75 29.92 -1.58
C ASP A 556 -3.58 30.44 -2.44
N ASP A 557 -3.63 31.72 -2.83
CA ASP A 557 -2.65 32.33 -3.76
C ASP A 557 -1.19 32.17 -3.32
N ASP A 558 -0.91 32.11 -2.01
CA ASP A 558 0.44 31.96 -1.48
C ASP A 558 0.93 30.51 -1.53
N SER A 559 0.03 29.51 -1.51
CA SER A 559 0.39 28.10 -1.69
C SER A 559 0.71 27.75 -3.15
N VAL A 560 0.21 28.49 -4.14
CA VAL A 560 0.51 28.25 -5.57
C VAL A 560 1.92 28.70 -5.97
N MET A 561 2.53 29.61 -5.20
CA MET A 561 3.82 30.21 -5.56
C MET A 561 4.98 29.21 -5.46
N PRO A 562 5.91 29.20 -6.44
CA PRO A 562 7.07 28.32 -6.39
C PRO A 562 8.01 28.70 -5.24
N VAL A 563 8.77 27.70 -4.78
CA VAL A 563 9.80 27.88 -3.76
C VAL A 563 11.15 28.07 -4.45
N TRP A 564 11.83 29.18 -4.17
CA TRP A 564 13.14 29.47 -4.75
C TRP A 564 14.30 29.04 -3.85
N ARG A 565 14.03 28.79 -2.55
CA ARG A 565 15.04 28.41 -1.56
C ARG A 565 14.48 27.50 -0.48
N VAL A 566 15.16 26.39 -0.20
CA VAL A 566 14.79 25.41 0.85
C VAL A 566 15.99 25.10 1.74
N SER A 567 15.75 25.06 3.06
CA SER A 567 16.69 24.52 4.05
C SER A 567 15.96 23.62 5.05
N VAL A 568 16.69 22.69 5.67
CA VAL A 568 16.15 21.73 6.64
C VAL A 568 16.95 21.81 7.93
N ARG A 569 16.27 22.01 9.05
CA ARG A 569 16.84 21.86 10.40
C ARG A 569 16.72 20.41 10.84
N TYR A 570 17.80 19.87 11.39
CA TYR A 570 17.91 18.45 11.74
C TYR A 570 18.73 18.29 13.02
N ARG A 571 18.78 17.07 13.58
CA ARG A 571 19.29 16.75 14.92
C ARG A 571 18.57 17.57 15.98
N ARG A 572 17.28 17.26 16.13
CA ARG A 572 16.40 17.90 17.11
C ARG A 572 16.90 17.64 18.53
N ASN A 573 16.96 18.70 19.32
CA ASN A 573 17.16 18.63 20.76
C ASN A 573 15.79 18.68 21.44
N TYR A 574 15.42 17.60 22.14
CA TYR A 574 14.12 17.56 22.82
C TYR A 574 14.03 18.49 24.02
N ARG A 575 15.15 18.69 24.72
CA ARG A 575 15.30 19.75 25.71
C ARG A 575 16.41 20.70 25.28
N GLN A 576 16.04 21.96 25.05
CA GLN A 576 17.00 23.05 24.96
C GLN A 576 17.48 23.39 26.37
N LEU A 577 18.79 23.46 26.55
CA LEU A 577 19.37 23.99 27.77
C LEU A 577 19.46 25.51 27.64
N SER A 578 19.18 26.23 28.72
CA SER A 578 19.51 27.66 28.80
C SER A 578 20.99 27.85 29.15
N THR A 579 21.56 29.00 28.78
CA THR A 579 22.96 29.32 29.12
C THR A 579 23.22 29.26 30.63
N GLY A 580 22.22 29.56 31.47
CA GLY A 580 22.32 29.47 32.92
C GLY A 580 22.27 28.03 33.47
N GLU A 581 21.72 27.08 32.73
CA GLU A 581 21.71 25.66 33.11
C GLU A 581 23.04 24.96 32.79
N LEU A 582 23.84 25.52 31.88
CA LEU A 582 25.15 24.98 31.52
C LEU A 582 26.17 25.17 32.66
N GLY A 583 26.92 24.12 32.97
CA GLY A 583 28.08 24.16 33.86
C GLY A 583 29.32 24.74 33.16
N GLY A 584 30.48 24.64 33.80
CA GLY A 584 31.77 25.04 33.24
C GLY A 584 31.94 26.55 33.02
N ASP A 585 33.14 26.94 32.58
CA ASP A 585 33.48 28.32 32.22
C ASP A 585 33.61 28.42 30.69
N PRO A 586 32.72 29.16 29.99
CA PRO A 586 32.75 29.28 28.53
C PRO A 586 34.01 30.00 28.00
N THR A 587 34.79 30.63 28.87
CA THR A 587 36.02 31.34 28.50
C THR A 587 37.29 30.49 28.68
N SER A 588 37.17 29.31 29.29
CA SER A 588 38.29 28.40 29.51
C SER A 588 38.53 27.45 28.33
N GLU A 589 39.78 27.21 27.96
CA GLU A 589 40.16 26.16 27.01
C GLU A 589 39.87 24.74 27.52
N SER A 590 39.69 24.58 28.85
CA SER A 590 39.33 23.33 29.52
C SER A 590 37.85 23.26 29.92
N ASP A 591 36.99 24.00 29.23
CA ASP A 591 35.55 24.01 29.49
C ASP A 591 34.97 22.59 29.50
N ALA A 592 34.45 22.16 30.65
CA ALA A 592 33.91 20.81 30.86
C ALA A 592 32.68 20.50 29.99
N VAL A 593 32.02 21.51 29.42
CA VAL A 593 30.93 21.33 28.45
C VAL A 593 31.47 21.00 27.03
N GLY A 594 32.76 21.21 26.77
CA GLY A 594 33.38 20.98 25.46
C GLY A 594 33.49 22.24 24.60
N GLY A 595 33.41 23.43 25.20
CA GLY A 595 33.65 24.72 24.56
C GLY A 595 32.45 25.29 23.80
N TRP A 596 32.69 26.42 23.13
CA TRP A 596 31.63 27.25 22.52
C TRP A 596 30.74 26.50 21.50
N SER A 597 31.32 25.61 20.69
CA SER A 597 30.57 24.84 19.68
C SER A 597 29.52 23.93 20.32
N VAL A 598 29.91 23.16 21.33
CA VAL A 598 28.99 22.24 22.04
C VAL A 598 27.93 23.02 22.81
N ARG A 599 28.31 24.15 23.44
CA ARG A 599 27.35 25.04 24.11
C ARG A 599 26.27 25.53 23.16
N ASN A 600 26.64 26.00 21.97
CA ASN A 600 25.67 26.46 20.96
C ASN A 600 24.75 25.35 20.48
N GLN A 601 25.26 24.12 20.36
CA GLN A 601 24.43 22.97 20.03
C GLN A 601 23.39 22.69 21.12
N LEU A 602 23.78 22.70 22.40
CA LEU A 602 22.89 22.37 23.52
C LEU A 602 21.78 23.40 23.77
N VAL A 603 22.00 24.66 23.41
CA VAL A 603 21.01 25.74 23.56
C VAL A 603 20.08 25.87 22.36
N ALA A 604 20.44 25.28 21.21
CA ALA A 604 19.64 25.33 20.00
C ALA A 604 18.52 24.27 20.00
N ALA A 605 17.41 24.56 19.30
CA ALA A 605 16.36 23.58 19.06
C ALA A 605 16.81 22.41 18.16
N PHE A 606 17.73 22.72 17.24
CA PHE A 606 18.30 21.82 16.26
C PHE A 606 19.80 22.08 16.24
N ALA A 607 20.60 21.01 16.28
CA ALA A 607 22.05 21.15 16.32
C ALA A 607 22.62 21.65 14.97
N ALA A 608 21.88 21.50 13.87
CA ALA A 608 22.34 21.89 12.55
C ALA A 608 21.19 22.28 11.59
N THR A 609 21.56 22.96 10.50
CA THR A 609 20.68 23.30 9.38
C THR A 609 21.46 23.04 8.10
N THR A 610 20.82 22.42 7.11
CA THR A 610 21.47 22.14 5.82
C THR A 610 21.83 23.43 5.11
N VAL A 611 22.87 23.38 4.28
CA VAL A 611 23.12 24.43 3.31
C VAL A 611 21.87 24.55 2.41
N PRO A 612 21.30 25.74 2.21
CA PRO A 612 20.10 25.88 1.41
C PRO A 612 20.38 25.50 -0.05
N VAL A 613 19.42 24.84 -0.67
CA VAL A 613 19.35 24.76 -2.13
C VAL A 613 18.55 25.96 -2.63
N GLU A 614 19.08 26.66 -3.64
CA GLU A 614 18.44 27.87 -4.16
C GLU A 614 18.60 28.01 -5.68
N ASP A 615 17.58 28.59 -6.31
CA ASP A 615 17.62 29.00 -7.72
C ASP A 615 17.05 30.42 -7.87
N SER A 616 17.96 31.38 -8.06
CA SER A 616 17.62 32.80 -8.20
C SER A 616 16.87 33.12 -9.51
N ALA A 617 16.91 32.25 -10.51
CA ALA A 617 16.12 32.42 -11.73
C ALA A 617 14.63 32.26 -11.43
N ILE A 618 14.26 31.40 -10.47
CA ILE A 618 12.87 31.26 -10.00
C ILE A 618 12.39 32.55 -9.36
N LEU A 619 13.18 33.16 -8.48
CA LEU A 619 12.85 34.43 -7.85
C LEU A 619 12.75 35.58 -8.86
N THR A 620 13.58 35.55 -9.90
CA THR A 620 13.55 36.54 -10.98
C THR A 620 12.27 36.39 -11.82
N ALA A 621 11.88 35.15 -12.14
CA ALA A 621 10.65 34.86 -12.89
C ALA A 621 9.37 35.08 -12.05
N ASN A 622 9.45 34.81 -10.74
CA ASN A 622 8.35 34.86 -9.78
C ASN A 622 8.75 35.71 -8.57
N PRO A 623 8.49 37.03 -8.57
CA PRO A 623 8.91 37.93 -7.49
C PRO A 623 8.30 37.62 -6.11
N ARG A 624 7.23 36.80 -6.06
CA ARG A 624 6.59 36.31 -4.83
C ARG A 624 6.99 34.88 -4.48
N ALA A 625 8.03 34.32 -5.11
CA ALA A 625 8.54 33.01 -4.77
C ALA A 625 8.96 32.94 -3.30
N ARG A 626 8.72 31.80 -2.67
CA ARG A 626 8.85 31.63 -1.23
C ARG A 626 10.20 31.03 -0.85
N GLU A 627 10.67 31.36 0.36
CA GLU A 627 11.70 30.62 1.08
C GLU A 627 11.01 29.66 2.06
N LEU A 628 11.54 28.44 2.18
CA LEU A 628 11.02 27.41 3.07
C LEU A 628 12.12 26.89 4.01
N VAL A 629 11.80 26.86 5.30
CA VAL A 629 12.63 26.22 6.34
C VAL A 629 11.81 25.10 6.96
N ILE A 630 12.33 23.87 6.89
CA ILE A 630 11.65 22.66 7.37
C ILE A 630 12.32 22.22 8.66
N ASP A 631 11.55 21.99 9.71
CA ASP A 631 12.03 21.39 10.95
C ASP A 631 11.78 19.87 10.88
N SER A 632 12.83 19.05 11.05
CA SER A 632 12.75 17.59 10.88
C SER A 632 13.29 16.81 12.08
N GLY A 633 12.81 15.57 12.27
CA GLY A 633 13.33 14.58 13.21
C GLY A 633 14.56 13.82 12.70
N LEU A 634 15.17 14.22 11.58
CA LEU A 634 16.30 13.50 10.99
C LEU A 634 17.58 13.65 11.81
N ASP A 635 18.35 12.57 11.97
CA ASP A 635 19.61 12.58 12.75
C ASP A 635 20.86 12.84 11.88
N THR A 636 20.76 12.63 10.57
CA THR A 636 21.89 12.73 9.64
C THR A 636 21.75 13.90 8.68
N GLU A 637 22.88 14.48 8.29
CA GLU A 637 22.93 15.53 7.28
C GLU A 637 22.46 15.00 5.92
N ALA A 638 22.93 13.83 5.51
CA ALA A 638 22.53 13.19 4.25
C ALA A 638 21.00 12.99 4.15
N GLY A 639 20.33 12.63 5.24
CA GLY A 639 18.87 12.54 5.26
C GLY A 639 18.19 13.89 5.11
N ALA A 640 18.71 14.90 5.82
CA ALA A 640 18.18 16.26 5.73
C ALA A 640 18.38 16.88 4.33
N GLU A 641 19.50 16.58 3.66
CA GLU A 641 19.74 16.97 2.27
C GLU A 641 18.82 16.23 1.30
N ALA A 642 18.61 14.92 1.49
CA ALA A 642 17.67 14.16 0.68
C ALA A 642 16.23 14.71 0.78
N LEU A 643 15.78 15.07 2.00
CA LEU A 643 14.48 15.73 2.19
C LEU A 643 14.45 17.12 1.55
N ARG A 644 15.49 17.94 1.76
CA ARG A 644 15.62 19.29 1.18
C ARG A 644 15.47 19.24 -0.33
N ASP A 645 16.23 18.37 -0.99
CA ASP A 645 16.31 18.27 -2.44
C ASP A 645 14.99 17.72 -3.02
N LEU A 646 14.40 16.72 -2.36
CA LEU A 646 13.08 16.20 -2.73
C LEU A 646 12.01 17.30 -2.67
N ILE A 647 11.92 18.05 -1.57
CA ILE A 647 10.91 19.10 -1.42
C ILE A 647 11.18 20.26 -2.38
N PHE A 648 12.44 20.65 -2.59
CA PHE A 648 12.79 21.66 -3.57
C PHE A 648 12.37 21.23 -4.97
N ASP A 649 12.69 20.00 -5.39
CA ASP A 649 12.29 19.49 -6.69
C ASP A 649 10.77 19.43 -6.85
N ARG A 650 10.02 19.13 -5.77
CA ARG A 650 8.55 19.19 -5.77
C ARG A 650 8.00 20.62 -5.87
N LEU A 651 8.63 21.63 -5.27
CA LEU A 651 8.03 22.96 -5.12
C LEU A 651 8.68 24.06 -5.97
N LYS A 652 9.78 23.79 -6.68
CA LYS A 652 10.50 24.79 -7.48
C LYS A 652 9.76 25.27 -8.73
N ALA A 653 8.80 24.50 -9.23
CA ALA A 653 7.97 24.87 -10.37
C ALA A 653 6.59 25.32 -9.90
N GLU A 654 5.94 26.20 -10.67
CA GLU A 654 4.52 26.48 -10.49
C GLU A 654 3.74 25.20 -10.79
N ARG A 655 3.15 24.62 -9.75
CA ARG A 655 2.50 23.32 -9.84
C ARG A 655 1.06 23.47 -10.27
N GLU A 656 0.60 22.54 -11.10
CA GLU A 656 -0.78 22.50 -11.58
C GLU A 656 -1.49 21.28 -10.99
N GLN A 657 -2.70 21.47 -10.46
CA GLN A 657 -3.60 20.35 -10.17
C GLN A 657 -4.62 20.18 -11.29
N VAL A 658 -4.79 18.94 -11.70
CA VAL A 658 -5.76 18.56 -12.72
C VAL A 658 -6.67 17.50 -12.17
N VAL A 659 -7.97 17.71 -12.35
CA VAL A 659 -8.99 16.71 -12.07
C VAL A 659 -9.46 16.08 -13.38
N VAL A 660 -9.28 14.77 -13.49
CA VAL A 660 -9.61 14.00 -14.70
C VAL A 660 -10.63 12.93 -14.34
N ARG A 661 -11.70 12.81 -15.14
CA ARG A 661 -12.60 11.66 -15.03
C ARG A 661 -12.21 10.60 -16.04
N ILE A 662 -12.10 9.36 -15.59
CA ILE A 662 -11.85 8.19 -16.42
C ILE A 662 -13.03 7.21 -16.32
N ASP A 663 -13.25 6.44 -17.38
CA ASP A 663 -14.14 5.29 -17.30
C ASP A 663 -13.48 4.23 -16.40
N MET A 664 -14.27 3.52 -15.59
CA MET A 664 -13.74 2.55 -14.64
C MET A 664 -13.77 1.13 -15.21
N ASP A 665 -12.68 0.64 -15.81
CA ASP A 665 -12.43 -0.80 -15.90
C ASP A 665 -11.78 -1.30 -14.59
N PRO A 666 -12.19 -2.45 -14.00
CA PRO A 666 -11.54 -3.00 -12.81
C PRO A 666 -10.01 -3.08 -12.87
N VAL A 667 -9.42 -3.32 -14.05
CA VAL A 667 -7.96 -3.42 -14.24
C VAL A 667 -7.26 -2.05 -14.15
N GLU A 668 -8.00 -0.96 -14.34
CA GLU A 668 -7.43 0.40 -14.36
C GLU A 668 -7.22 0.98 -12.95
N ILE A 669 -7.95 0.50 -11.92
CA ILE A 669 -7.85 1.02 -10.54
C ILE A 669 -6.45 0.79 -9.96
N ASP A 670 -5.88 -0.39 -10.14
CA ASP A 670 -4.54 -0.72 -9.63
C ASP A 670 -3.45 0.07 -10.37
N ARG A 671 -3.74 0.55 -11.59
CA ARG A 671 -2.83 1.37 -12.40
C ARG A 671 -2.89 2.87 -12.08
N VAL A 672 -3.91 3.33 -11.36
CA VAL A 672 -4.14 4.76 -11.03
C VAL A 672 -4.10 5.01 -9.54
N GLN A 673 -3.28 4.25 -8.82
CA GLN A 673 -3.12 4.42 -7.39
C GLN A 673 -2.36 5.72 -7.05
N PRO A 674 -2.61 6.31 -5.87
CA PRO A 674 -1.83 7.43 -5.38
C PRO A 674 -0.33 7.10 -5.37
N GLY A 675 0.51 8.05 -5.80
CA GLY A 675 1.95 7.89 -5.96
C GLY A 675 2.40 7.39 -7.33
N THR A 676 1.49 6.94 -8.19
CA THR A 676 1.83 6.51 -9.56
C THR A 676 2.02 7.71 -10.50
N VAL A 677 3.00 7.62 -11.40
CA VAL A 677 3.21 8.60 -12.47
C VAL A 677 2.61 8.08 -13.77
N LEU A 678 1.83 8.91 -14.45
CA LEU A 678 1.20 8.64 -15.74
C LEU A 678 1.59 9.72 -16.75
N THR A 679 1.51 9.42 -18.05
CA THR A 679 1.65 10.44 -19.10
C THR A 679 0.27 10.89 -19.57
N ALA A 680 -0.09 12.13 -19.29
CA ALA A 680 -1.36 12.73 -19.66
C ALA A 680 -1.28 13.48 -20.99
N TYR A 681 -2.18 13.14 -21.92
CA TYR A 681 -2.33 13.77 -23.23
C TYR A 681 -3.65 14.52 -23.31
N TYR A 682 -3.57 15.83 -23.54
CA TYR A 682 -4.74 16.68 -23.73
C TYR A 682 -4.45 17.79 -24.76
N PRO A 683 -5.36 18.09 -25.72
CA PRO A 683 -5.05 18.99 -26.84
C PRO A 683 -4.78 20.47 -26.48
N ARG A 684 -4.91 20.86 -25.22
CA ARG A 684 -4.81 22.24 -24.74
C ARG A 684 -3.91 22.31 -23.51
N TRP A 685 -3.51 23.52 -23.13
CA TRP A 685 -2.78 23.80 -21.88
C TRP A 685 -1.41 23.10 -21.77
N GLY A 686 -0.75 22.84 -22.90
CA GLY A 686 0.60 22.25 -22.92
C GLY A 686 0.68 20.74 -22.79
N TYR A 687 -0.46 20.03 -22.79
CA TYR A 687 -0.51 18.57 -22.68
C TYR A 687 -0.52 17.83 -24.04
N ALA A 688 -0.36 18.54 -25.17
CA ALA A 688 -0.50 17.94 -26.50
C ALA A 688 0.56 16.87 -26.77
N ASP A 689 1.79 17.11 -26.33
CA ASP A 689 2.93 16.21 -26.51
C ASP A 689 3.04 15.13 -25.41
N GLY A 690 2.11 15.14 -24.45
CA GLY A 690 2.13 14.27 -23.28
C GLY A 690 2.98 14.85 -22.16
N GLN A 691 2.40 14.98 -20.96
CA GLN A 691 3.09 15.48 -19.78
C GLN A 691 3.06 14.44 -18.66
N PRO A 692 4.18 14.21 -17.95
CA PRO A 692 4.16 13.38 -16.76
C PRO A 692 3.28 14.04 -15.69
N VAL A 693 2.46 13.25 -15.02
CA VAL A 693 1.61 13.67 -13.91
C VAL A 693 1.61 12.60 -12.82
N THR A 694 1.71 13.01 -11.57
CA THR A 694 1.62 12.11 -10.41
C THR A 694 0.18 12.07 -9.92
N VAL A 695 -0.34 10.86 -9.65
CA VAL A 695 -1.66 10.70 -9.03
C VAL A 695 -1.57 11.02 -7.54
N LEU A 696 -2.30 12.04 -7.08
CA LEU A 696 -2.38 12.40 -5.66
C LEU A 696 -3.56 11.72 -4.95
N GLY A 697 -4.60 11.36 -5.68
CA GLY A 697 -5.81 10.84 -5.10
C GLY A 697 -6.84 10.45 -6.13
N TYR A 698 -7.89 9.76 -5.68
CA TYR A 698 -9.03 9.42 -6.52
C TYR A 698 -10.34 9.42 -5.74
N GLU A 699 -11.42 9.64 -6.48
CA GLU A 699 -12.79 9.57 -5.99
C GLU A 699 -13.64 8.62 -6.86
N LEU A 700 -14.31 7.66 -6.20
CA LEU A 700 -15.21 6.70 -6.82
C LEU A 700 -16.63 7.28 -6.90
N LEU A 701 -16.87 8.08 -7.93
CA LEU A 701 -18.17 8.73 -8.14
C LEU A 701 -19.28 7.69 -8.40
N PRO A 702 -20.49 7.81 -7.82
CA PRO A 702 -21.64 6.97 -8.13
C PRO A 702 -22.07 7.13 -9.60
N GLY A 703 -22.16 6.02 -10.34
CA GLY A 703 -22.56 6.01 -11.74
C GLY A 703 -24.07 6.11 -11.87
N THR A 704 -24.56 6.64 -12.99
CA THR A 704 -25.99 6.56 -13.33
C THR A 704 -26.32 5.18 -13.91
N ARG A 705 -27.61 4.79 -13.94
CA ARG A 705 -28.04 3.48 -14.49
C ARG A 705 -27.62 3.21 -15.95
N ARG A 706 -27.11 4.21 -16.69
CA ARG A 706 -26.73 4.13 -18.12
C ARG A 706 -25.23 4.29 -18.39
N SER A 707 -24.45 4.85 -17.47
CA SER A 707 -23.00 5.01 -17.58
C SER A 707 -22.36 4.34 -16.38
N GLY A 708 -21.35 3.47 -16.59
CA GLY A 708 -20.57 2.93 -15.47
C GLY A 708 -20.04 4.05 -14.57
N ARG A 709 -19.70 3.72 -13.31
CA ARG A 709 -18.97 4.67 -12.44
C ARG A 709 -17.78 5.24 -13.19
N THR A 710 -17.59 6.55 -13.12
CA THR A 710 -16.34 7.23 -13.48
C THR A 710 -15.45 7.32 -12.24
N ILE A 711 -14.14 7.16 -12.40
CA ILE A 711 -13.19 7.57 -11.36
C ILE A 711 -12.80 9.01 -11.64
N GLU A 712 -12.83 9.84 -10.62
CA GLU A 712 -12.22 11.16 -10.68
C GLU A 712 -10.83 11.09 -10.05
N LEU A 713 -9.78 11.32 -10.85
CA LEU A 713 -8.39 11.36 -10.42
C LEU A 713 -8.00 12.80 -10.12
N THR A 714 -7.32 13.01 -9.00
CA THR A 714 -6.59 14.25 -8.73
C THR A 714 -5.14 14.03 -9.12
N LEU A 715 -4.68 14.78 -10.10
CA LEU A 715 -3.35 14.68 -10.69
C LEU A 715 -2.56 15.95 -10.37
N TRP A 716 -1.25 15.78 -10.26
CA TRP A 716 -0.31 16.85 -10.00
C TRP A 716 0.80 16.84 -11.05
N ARG A 717 1.11 18.01 -11.60
CA ARG A 717 2.18 18.23 -12.57
C ARG A 717 3.22 19.17 -12.00
#